data_AF-A0A543G793-F1
#
_entry.id   AF-A0A543G793-F1
#
_cell.length_a   1.000
_cell.length_b   1.000
_cell.length_c   1.000
_cell.angle_alpha   90.00
_cell.angle_beta   90.00
_cell.angle_gamma   90.00
#
_symmetry.space_group_name_H-M   'P 1'
#
loop_
_entity.id
_entity.type
_entity.pdbx_description
1 polymer ?
#
loop_
_entity_poly.entity_id
_entity_poly.type
_entity_poly.pdbx_seq_one_letter_code
_entity_poly.pdbx_strand_id
1 'polypeptide(L)'
;MNVQVSPNFKKMTGKAVFAIILFIITYLILLSLAIGMTVLCVMGGIALIAAKPMAITIGLGLGLASLGFFILIFLFKFLFKQHKVDRSHLVEIFEKDEPKLFSFIREIVTEVQTDFPKRVFLSSDVNACVFYDSNFWSMIFPIRKNLQIGLGLVNTISEQEFKAILAHEFGHFSQRSMKVGSYVYNVNQVIFNMLYDNESFDSMIQKWANISGYFSIFVSIAVKIIQGIQWVLRKMYDFVNVSYMALSREMEFHADEVAANVAGYLPLKESLLRMDLADHSYNAVLGYYDGKIPDNIKSKNIYKEQGFVMNFLATQNNLSFKNNLPIVSELDLSKYNKSKLTIKNQWASHPSIEERIRALELTNIHKMGVESPAILLFENEEKIQEEITEKLFSAVTFAESTTSLDFEKFKMDYSQTFNKNSFPIEYNGYYDNKNPIEFDVNSIVDFNVSETIDMLFSKEKVDMVYDFIAFENDKNVLINIAKKEYDIKSFDYDGQKYKSTVAQNLIPKIETDQNSIKERIKENDLNIYMFFYNEALKKGNATILKEKYINFFKQDSEFDNKVALYNKIGEATGFISVVTPFEQIRENLKTLQPLELELKTEIRKLIEDETLRSEVSQQTIENFEKYLSKEWEYFNGTEYYNDNLQILFNTTNEYNYLLSRKYFLTKLDLLNYQITQLEK
;
A
#
# COMPACT_ATOMS: atom_id res chain seq x y z
N MET A 1 11.78 -29.79 17.93
CA MET A 1 12.03 -28.75 18.93
C MET A 1 10.74 -28.43 19.68
N ASN A 2 10.78 -28.19 20.99
CA ASN A 2 9.59 -27.86 21.80
C ASN A 2 9.59 -26.38 22.20
N VAL A 3 9.32 -25.48 21.24
CA VAL A 3 8.98 -24.08 21.54
C VAL A 3 7.60 -24.04 22.20
N GLN A 4 7.49 -23.61 23.46
CA GLN A 4 6.22 -23.60 24.17
C GLN A 4 5.37 -22.39 23.79
N VAL A 5 4.09 -22.61 23.47
CA VAL A 5 3.17 -21.50 23.22
C VAL A 5 2.90 -20.66 24.48
N SER A 6 2.88 -19.34 24.30
CA SER A 6 2.67 -18.38 25.40
C SER A 6 1.30 -18.58 26.08
N PRO A 7 1.14 -18.18 27.36
CA PRO A 7 -0.19 -18.16 28.02
C PRO A 7 -1.20 -17.29 27.25
N ASN A 8 -0.70 -16.22 26.62
CA ASN A 8 -1.51 -15.28 25.86
C ASN A 8 -1.99 -15.90 24.55
N PHE A 9 -1.13 -16.66 23.86
CA PHE A 9 -1.49 -17.49 22.70
C PHE A 9 -2.64 -18.44 23.05
N LYS A 10 -2.54 -19.19 24.15
CA LYS A 10 -3.61 -20.12 24.60
C LYS A 10 -4.93 -19.38 24.84
N LYS A 11 -4.86 -18.20 25.47
CA LYS A 11 -6.03 -17.34 25.73
C LYS A 11 -6.67 -16.83 24.43
N MET A 12 -5.88 -16.35 23.47
CA MET A 12 -6.39 -15.86 22.17
C MET A 12 -6.93 -17.00 21.32
N THR A 13 -6.28 -18.17 21.34
CA THR A 13 -6.78 -19.39 20.70
C THR A 13 -8.15 -19.77 21.22
N GLY A 14 -8.34 -19.80 22.55
CA GLY A 14 -9.63 -20.10 23.16
C GLY A 14 -10.73 -19.12 22.74
N LYS A 15 -10.42 -17.82 22.67
CA LYS A 15 -11.35 -16.80 22.17
C LYS A 15 -11.72 -17.01 20.70
N ALA A 16 -10.75 -17.28 19.85
CA ALA A 16 -10.97 -17.50 18.42
C ALA A 16 -11.81 -18.76 18.16
N VAL A 17 -11.52 -19.86 18.86
CA VAL A 17 -12.30 -21.10 18.79
C VAL A 17 -13.73 -20.86 19.28
N PHE A 18 -13.92 -20.14 20.39
CA PHE A 18 -15.26 -19.78 20.87
C PHE A 18 -16.03 -18.94 19.84
N ALA A 19 -15.39 -17.95 19.22
CA ALA A 19 -16.01 -17.12 18.19
C ALA A 19 -16.45 -17.96 16.97
N ILE A 20 -15.64 -18.91 16.54
CA ILE A 20 -15.99 -19.85 15.46
C ILE A 20 -17.17 -20.74 15.85
N ILE A 21 -17.18 -21.30 17.06
CA ILE A 21 -18.29 -22.14 17.53
C ILE A 21 -19.59 -21.32 17.55
N LEU A 22 -19.54 -20.08 18.05
CA LEU A 22 -20.69 -19.18 18.06
C LEU A 22 -21.17 -18.84 16.64
N PHE A 23 -20.24 -18.64 15.70
CA PHE A 23 -20.56 -18.47 14.28
C PHE A 23 -21.28 -19.69 13.72
N ILE A 24 -20.74 -20.90 13.93
CA ILE A 24 -21.32 -22.15 13.43
C ILE A 24 -22.73 -22.36 13.99
N ILE A 25 -22.93 -22.15 15.30
CA ILE A 25 -24.25 -22.24 15.93
C ILE A 25 -25.23 -21.25 15.31
N THR A 26 -24.81 -19.99 15.15
CA THR A 26 -25.65 -18.94 14.52
C THR A 26 -26.01 -19.32 13.09
N TYR A 27 -25.03 -19.82 12.33
CA TYR A 27 -25.22 -20.29 10.97
C TYR A 27 -26.23 -21.46 10.90
N LEU A 28 -26.11 -22.46 11.78
CA LEU A 28 -27.04 -23.59 11.83
C LEU A 28 -28.46 -23.17 12.22
N ILE A 29 -28.61 -22.16 13.10
CA ILE A 29 -29.91 -21.57 13.42
C ILE A 29 -30.50 -20.88 12.19
N LEU A 30 -29.74 -20.05 11.49
CA LEU A 30 -30.19 -19.37 10.27
C LEU A 30 -30.58 -20.37 9.17
N LEU A 31 -29.80 -21.45 9.03
CA LEU A 31 -30.09 -22.53 8.09
C LEU A 31 -31.38 -23.27 8.45
N SER A 32 -31.58 -23.59 9.73
CA SER A 32 -32.80 -24.25 10.21
C SER A 32 -34.04 -23.38 9.99
N LEU A 33 -33.92 -22.08 10.26
CA LEU A 33 -34.98 -21.09 10.00
C LEU A 33 -35.28 -20.97 8.51
N ALA A 34 -34.26 -20.97 7.64
CA ALA A 34 -34.43 -20.93 6.19
C ALA A 34 -35.12 -22.19 5.65
N ILE A 35 -34.76 -23.39 6.15
CA ILE A 35 -35.43 -24.64 5.80
C ILE A 35 -36.90 -24.59 6.23
N GLY A 36 -37.17 -24.19 7.47
CA GLY A 36 -38.54 -24.05 7.99
C GLY A 36 -39.37 -23.06 7.18
N MET A 37 -38.80 -21.89 6.85
CA MET A 37 -39.44 -20.89 6.00
C MET A 37 -39.71 -21.42 4.59
N THR A 38 -38.78 -22.19 4.01
CA THR A 38 -38.97 -22.80 2.69
C THR A 38 -40.14 -23.77 2.68
N VAL A 39 -40.24 -24.64 3.70
CA VAL A 39 -41.36 -25.58 3.85
C VAL A 39 -42.69 -24.82 3.97
N LEU A 40 -42.74 -23.78 4.81
CA LEU A 40 -43.93 -22.94 4.97
C LEU A 40 -44.34 -22.22 3.67
N CYS A 41 -43.38 -21.68 2.93
CA CYS A 41 -43.61 -21.03 1.64
C CYS A 41 -44.15 -22.01 0.59
N VAL A 42 -43.59 -23.23 0.51
CA VAL A 42 -44.06 -24.27 -0.41
C VAL A 42 -45.47 -24.74 -0.03
N MET A 43 -45.72 -25.02 1.24
CA MET A 43 -47.05 -25.39 1.73
C MET A 43 -48.08 -24.28 1.47
N GLY A 44 -47.73 -23.02 1.74
CA GLY A 44 -48.57 -21.87 1.46
C GLY A 44 -48.84 -21.69 -0.03
N GLY A 45 -47.83 -21.93 -0.88
CA GLY A 45 -47.98 -21.90 -2.33
C GLY A 45 -48.94 -22.98 -2.84
N ILE A 46 -48.78 -24.22 -2.37
CA ILE A 46 -49.68 -25.33 -2.69
C ILE A 46 -51.11 -25.06 -2.21
N ALA A 47 -51.28 -24.57 -0.99
CA ALA A 47 -52.60 -24.24 -0.43
C ALA A 47 -53.29 -23.11 -1.23
N LEU A 48 -52.53 -22.09 -1.66
CA LEU A 48 -53.04 -21.00 -2.49
C LEU A 48 -53.50 -21.49 -3.87
N ILE A 49 -52.77 -22.42 -4.48
CA ILE A 49 -53.14 -23.06 -5.75
C ILE A 49 -54.38 -23.94 -5.58
N ALA A 50 -54.44 -24.73 -4.49
CA ALA A 50 -55.55 -25.64 -4.21
C ALA A 50 -56.86 -24.90 -3.88
N ALA A 51 -56.78 -23.72 -3.24
CA ALA A 51 -57.95 -22.93 -2.88
C ALA A 51 -58.72 -22.39 -4.10
N LYS A 52 -58.01 -21.97 -5.16
CA LYS A 52 -58.61 -21.53 -6.44
C LYS A 52 -57.61 -21.75 -7.59
N PRO A 53 -57.67 -22.85 -8.35
CA PRO A 53 -56.69 -23.13 -9.40
C PRO A 53 -56.90 -22.25 -10.64
N MET A 54 -56.19 -21.12 -10.73
CA MET A 54 -56.17 -20.19 -11.86
C MET A 54 -54.73 -19.77 -12.20
N ALA A 55 -54.50 -19.19 -13.38
CA ALA A 55 -53.14 -18.79 -13.80
C ALA A 55 -52.44 -17.84 -12.81
N ILE A 56 -53.19 -16.90 -12.21
CA ILE A 56 -52.66 -15.94 -11.22
C ILE A 56 -52.26 -16.63 -9.91
N THR A 57 -53.08 -17.56 -9.40
CA THR A 57 -52.78 -18.29 -8.16
C THR A 57 -51.62 -19.27 -8.36
N ILE A 58 -51.46 -19.83 -9.56
CA ILE A 58 -50.28 -20.62 -9.92
C ILE A 58 -49.03 -19.73 -9.92
N GLY A 59 -49.09 -18.55 -10.54
CA GLY A 59 -47.98 -17.59 -10.54
C GLY A 59 -47.60 -17.12 -9.13
N LEU A 60 -48.58 -16.78 -8.29
CA LEU A 60 -48.35 -16.38 -6.89
C LEU A 60 -47.83 -17.54 -6.02
N GLY A 61 -48.34 -18.76 -6.21
CA GLY A 61 -47.87 -19.94 -5.49
C GLY A 61 -46.42 -20.29 -5.84
N LEU A 62 -46.06 -20.22 -7.13
CA LEU A 62 -44.67 -20.37 -7.59
C LEU A 62 -43.78 -19.24 -7.09
N GLY A 63 -44.28 -18.00 -7.07
CA GLY A 63 -43.57 -16.85 -6.52
C GLY A 63 -43.24 -17.05 -5.04
N LEU A 64 -44.22 -17.50 -4.24
CA LEU A 64 -44.04 -17.78 -2.83
C LEU A 64 -43.05 -18.94 -2.59
N ALA A 65 -43.15 -20.03 -3.37
CA ALA A 65 -42.18 -21.13 -3.28
C ALA A 65 -40.75 -20.69 -3.65
N SER A 66 -40.61 -19.84 -4.67
CA SER A 66 -39.30 -19.31 -5.11
C SER A 66 -38.62 -18.47 -4.02
N LEU A 67 -39.39 -17.75 -3.20
CA LEU A 67 -38.86 -16.97 -2.08
C LEU A 67 -38.08 -17.85 -1.09
N GLY A 68 -38.67 -18.97 -0.65
CA GLY A 68 -38.01 -19.91 0.25
C GLY A 68 -36.76 -20.52 -0.40
N PHE A 69 -36.89 -20.93 -1.66
CA PHE A 69 -35.81 -21.53 -2.41
C PHE A 69 -34.60 -20.61 -2.60
N PHE A 70 -34.81 -19.30 -2.84
CA PHE A 70 -33.70 -18.33 -2.93
C PHE A 70 -32.93 -18.19 -1.63
N ILE A 71 -33.63 -18.14 -0.49
CA ILE A 71 -32.98 -18.05 0.83
C ILE A 71 -32.18 -19.33 1.10
N LEU A 72 -32.74 -20.49 0.76
CA LEU A 72 -32.06 -21.78 0.90
C LEU A 72 -30.81 -21.84 0.01
N ILE A 73 -30.91 -21.49 -1.27
CA ILE A 73 -29.75 -21.46 -2.18
C ILE A 73 -28.68 -20.50 -1.67
N PHE A 74 -29.06 -19.33 -1.16
CA PHE A 74 -28.10 -18.37 -0.61
C PHE A 74 -27.22 -18.99 0.48
N LEU A 75 -27.82 -19.81 1.36
CA LEU A 75 -27.12 -20.53 2.42
C LEU A 75 -26.47 -21.84 1.95
N PHE A 76 -26.90 -22.47 0.85
CA PHE A 76 -26.28 -23.72 0.40
C PHE A 76 -25.17 -23.53 -0.64
N LYS A 77 -25.22 -22.45 -1.44
CA LYS A 77 -24.33 -22.25 -2.60
C LYS A 77 -22.84 -22.33 -2.25
N PHE A 78 -22.46 -21.90 -1.06
CA PHE A 78 -21.05 -21.78 -0.68
C PHE A 78 -20.44 -23.12 -0.25
N LEU A 79 -21.26 -24.12 0.14
CA LEU A 79 -20.78 -25.46 0.47
C LEU A 79 -20.10 -26.15 -0.73
N PHE A 80 -20.41 -25.68 -1.95
CA PHE A 80 -19.94 -26.25 -3.20
C PHE A 80 -18.96 -25.34 -3.95
N LYS A 81 -18.68 -24.13 -3.44
CA LYS A 81 -17.76 -23.19 -4.10
C LYS A 81 -16.31 -23.50 -3.71
N GLN A 82 -15.43 -23.57 -4.73
CA GLN A 82 -13.99 -23.75 -4.55
C GLN A 82 -13.29 -22.44 -4.90
N HIS A 83 -12.40 -21.97 -4.02
CA HIS A 83 -11.49 -20.88 -4.32
C HIS A 83 -10.12 -21.47 -4.67
N LYS A 84 -9.71 -21.29 -5.92
CA LYS A 84 -8.38 -21.65 -6.39
C LYS A 84 -7.52 -20.40 -6.37
N VAL A 85 -6.34 -20.51 -5.79
CA VAL A 85 -5.33 -19.45 -5.88
C VAL A 85 -4.89 -19.36 -7.34
N ASP A 86 -4.84 -18.15 -7.90
CA ASP A 86 -4.29 -17.96 -9.23
C ASP A 86 -2.80 -18.29 -9.22
N ARG A 87 -2.36 -19.08 -10.22
CA ARG A 87 -0.98 -19.54 -10.37
C ARG A 87 -0.39 -19.12 -11.70
N SER A 88 -1.10 -18.28 -12.46
CA SER A 88 -0.70 -17.81 -13.79
C SER A 88 0.70 -17.17 -13.78
N HIS A 89 1.06 -16.51 -12.68
CA HIS A 89 2.33 -15.81 -12.44
C HIS A 89 3.41 -16.69 -11.77
N LEU A 90 3.10 -17.93 -11.38
CA LEU A 90 4.02 -18.81 -10.66
C LEU A 90 4.69 -19.83 -11.59
N VAL A 91 5.94 -20.17 -11.29
CA VAL A 91 6.70 -21.23 -11.99
C VAL A 91 6.97 -22.39 -11.03
N GLU A 92 6.45 -23.58 -11.33
CA GLU A 92 6.70 -24.79 -10.51
C GLU A 92 8.11 -25.33 -10.78
N ILE A 93 8.87 -25.60 -9.71
CA ILE A 93 10.22 -26.19 -9.80
C ILE A 93 10.27 -27.57 -9.14
N PHE A 94 11.25 -28.38 -9.52
CA PHE A 94 11.39 -29.76 -9.06
C PHE A 94 12.80 -30.05 -8.52
N GLU A 95 12.90 -31.00 -7.59
CA GLU A 95 14.15 -31.42 -6.94
C GLU A 95 15.24 -31.87 -7.92
N LYS A 96 14.84 -32.43 -9.08
CA LYS A 96 15.77 -32.83 -10.14
C LYS A 96 16.47 -31.63 -10.82
N ASP A 97 15.82 -30.47 -10.80
CA ASP A 97 16.28 -29.26 -11.47
C ASP A 97 17.05 -28.38 -10.47
N GLU A 98 16.63 -28.34 -9.20
CA GLU A 98 17.22 -27.52 -8.13
C GLU A 98 17.55 -28.33 -6.84
N PRO A 99 18.47 -29.31 -6.89
CA PRO A 99 18.70 -30.25 -5.77
C PRO A 99 19.22 -29.58 -4.49
N LYS A 100 20.08 -28.55 -4.60
CA LYS A 100 20.61 -27.81 -3.45
C LYS A 100 19.51 -27.12 -2.66
N LEU A 101 18.65 -26.37 -3.34
CA LEU A 101 17.49 -25.71 -2.73
C LEU A 101 16.55 -26.71 -2.05
N PHE A 102 16.26 -27.85 -2.69
CA PHE A 102 15.38 -28.86 -2.10
C PHE A 102 16.00 -29.54 -0.87
N SER A 103 17.32 -29.77 -0.86
CA SER A 103 18.04 -30.25 0.33
C SER A 103 17.95 -29.22 1.46
N PHE A 104 18.21 -27.95 1.15
CA PHE A 104 18.11 -26.84 2.10
C PHE A 104 16.71 -26.76 2.74
N ILE A 105 15.64 -26.81 1.94
CA ILE A 105 14.26 -26.83 2.45
C ILE A 105 14.03 -28.06 3.35
N ARG A 106 14.53 -29.24 2.96
CA ARG A 106 14.34 -30.49 3.72
C ARG A 106 15.00 -30.45 5.09
N GLU A 107 16.18 -29.84 5.18
CA GLU A 107 16.88 -29.61 6.46
C GLU A 107 16.02 -28.75 7.39
N ILE A 108 15.50 -27.63 6.89
CA ILE A 108 14.66 -26.71 7.69
C ILE A 108 13.38 -27.40 8.15
N VAL A 109 12.68 -28.09 7.24
CA VAL A 109 11.46 -28.85 7.57
C VAL A 109 11.72 -29.89 8.67
N THR A 110 12.89 -30.54 8.62
CA THR A 110 13.31 -31.53 9.62
C THR A 110 13.58 -30.87 10.99
N GLU A 111 14.30 -29.75 11.01
CA GLU A 111 14.59 -28.99 12.23
C GLU A 111 13.32 -28.42 12.89
N VAL A 112 12.43 -27.83 12.08
CA VAL A 112 11.14 -27.26 12.50
C VAL A 112 10.13 -28.34 12.89
N GLN A 113 10.33 -29.59 12.44
CA GLN A 113 9.42 -30.73 12.65
C GLN A 113 8.04 -30.51 12.01
N THR A 114 8.04 -30.16 10.72
CA THR A 114 6.83 -30.01 9.91
C THR A 114 6.85 -30.95 8.70
N ASP A 115 5.80 -30.91 7.88
CA ASP A 115 5.70 -31.69 6.64
C ASP A 115 6.35 -30.92 5.48
N PHE A 116 6.99 -31.65 4.56
CA PHE A 116 7.55 -31.07 3.33
C PHE A 116 6.42 -30.51 2.43
N PRO A 117 6.60 -29.35 1.78
CA PRO A 117 5.59 -28.76 0.90
C PRO A 117 5.21 -29.70 -0.25
N LYS A 118 3.94 -29.65 -0.66
CA LYS A 118 3.42 -30.47 -1.78
C LYS A 118 4.09 -30.10 -3.10
N ARG A 119 4.29 -28.80 -3.32
CA ARG A 119 4.89 -28.20 -4.53
C ARG A 119 5.66 -26.96 -4.11
N VAL A 120 6.72 -26.65 -4.84
CA VAL A 120 7.53 -25.45 -4.68
C VAL A 120 7.38 -24.62 -5.94
N PHE A 121 7.02 -23.35 -5.76
CA PHE A 121 6.82 -22.39 -6.82
C PHE A 121 7.78 -21.21 -6.66
N LEU A 122 8.23 -20.68 -7.78
CA LEU A 122 8.93 -19.41 -7.85
C LEU A 122 7.97 -18.31 -8.29
N SER A 123 8.13 -17.12 -7.71
CA SER A 123 7.47 -15.90 -8.15
C SER A 123 8.49 -14.78 -8.33
N SER A 124 8.05 -13.67 -8.91
CA SER A 124 8.90 -12.50 -9.12
C SER A 124 9.14 -11.68 -7.85
N ASP A 125 8.30 -11.86 -6.83
CA ASP A 125 8.10 -10.93 -5.72
C ASP A 125 9.24 -10.88 -4.70
N VAL A 126 9.22 -9.86 -3.84
CA VAL A 126 10.06 -9.78 -2.63
C VAL A 126 9.33 -10.42 -1.45
N ASN A 127 9.00 -11.71 -1.58
CA ASN A 127 8.28 -12.44 -0.53
C ASN A 127 8.57 -13.95 -0.55
N ALA A 128 8.34 -14.64 0.56
CA ALA A 128 8.23 -16.09 0.61
C ALA A 128 7.02 -16.44 1.48
N CYS A 129 6.18 -17.35 1.01
CA CYS A 129 4.97 -17.72 1.75
C CYS A 129 4.55 -19.15 1.51
N VAL A 130 3.75 -19.69 2.44
CA VAL A 130 3.11 -20.99 2.30
C VAL A 130 1.62 -20.83 2.04
N PHE A 131 1.15 -21.32 0.90
CA PHE A 131 -0.24 -21.16 0.46
C PHE A 131 -0.92 -22.50 0.13
N TYR A 132 -2.25 -22.48 0.00
CA TYR A 132 -3.05 -23.65 -0.38
C TYR A 132 -4.41 -23.22 -0.93
N ASP A 133 -5.06 -24.10 -1.68
CA ASP A 133 -6.42 -23.84 -2.16
C ASP A 133 -7.42 -24.01 -1.02
N SER A 134 -8.36 -23.08 -0.88
CA SER A 134 -9.41 -23.16 0.14
C SER A 134 -10.73 -23.64 -0.46
N ASN A 135 -11.40 -24.55 0.25
CA ASN A 135 -12.76 -24.98 -0.04
C ASN A 135 -13.52 -25.15 1.28
N PHE A 136 -14.85 -25.22 1.26
CA PHE A 136 -15.62 -25.38 2.50
C PHE A 136 -15.16 -26.60 3.34
N TRP A 137 -14.77 -27.69 2.68
CA TRP A 137 -14.27 -28.91 3.32
C TRP A 137 -12.89 -28.79 3.97
N SER A 138 -12.17 -27.68 3.73
CA SER A 138 -10.91 -27.34 4.43
C SER A 138 -11.12 -27.13 5.93
N MET A 139 -12.35 -26.80 6.34
CA MET A 139 -12.74 -26.74 7.74
C MET A 139 -12.85 -28.12 8.42
N ILE A 140 -12.75 -29.21 7.66
CA ILE A 140 -12.96 -30.57 8.20
C ILE A 140 -11.73 -31.44 7.96
N PHE A 141 -11.06 -31.27 6.81
CA PHE A 141 -9.92 -32.09 6.42
C PHE A 141 -8.63 -31.27 6.31
N PRO A 142 -7.48 -31.82 6.75
CA PRO A 142 -6.18 -31.16 6.62
C PRO A 142 -5.75 -31.05 5.15
N ILE A 143 -5.21 -29.89 4.77
CA ILE A 143 -4.74 -29.61 3.40
C ILE A 143 -3.22 -29.57 3.35
N ARG A 144 -2.66 -30.22 2.32
CA ARG A 144 -1.22 -30.09 2.00
C ARG A 144 -0.94 -28.74 1.35
N LYS A 145 0.13 -28.09 1.79
CA LYS A 145 0.46 -26.71 1.43
C LYS A 145 1.54 -26.66 0.35
N ASN A 146 1.54 -25.59 -0.42
CA ASN A 146 2.59 -25.28 -1.39
C ASN A 146 3.49 -24.20 -0.80
N LEU A 147 4.75 -24.16 -1.23
CA LEU A 147 5.70 -23.12 -0.90
C LEU A 147 5.88 -22.20 -2.12
N GLN A 148 5.81 -20.89 -1.91
CA GLN A 148 6.19 -19.87 -2.88
C GLN A 148 7.47 -19.19 -2.40
N ILE A 149 8.47 -19.10 -3.27
CA ILE A 149 9.72 -18.38 -3.05
C ILE A 149 9.84 -17.30 -4.11
N GLY A 150 9.80 -16.05 -3.70
CA GLY A 150 10.01 -14.91 -4.57
C GLY A 150 11.49 -14.70 -4.84
N LEU A 151 11.89 -14.60 -6.12
CA LEU A 151 13.29 -14.33 -6.47
C LEU A 151 13.72 -12.92 -6.09
N GLY A 152 12.79 -11.96 -6.00
CA GLY A 152 13.09 -10.62 -5.52
C GLY A 152 13.56 -10.62 -4.06
N LEU A 153 13.09 -11.58 -3.25
CA LEU A 153 13.52 -11.77 -1.87
C LEU A 153 14.89 -12.47 -1.81
N VAL A 154 15.02 -13.61 -2.51
CA VAL A 154 16.25 -14.42 -2.50
C VAL A 154 17.46 -13.60 -2.96
N ASN A 155 17.26 -12.69 -3.91
CA ASN A 155 18.30 -11.81 -4.44
C ASN A 155 18.85 -10.80 -3.42
N THR A 156 18.13 -10.53 -2.32
CA THR A 156 18.46 -9.47 -1.35
C THR A 156 18.80 -9.99 0.05
N ILE A 157 18.99 -11.29 0.20
CA ILE A 157 19.26 -11.94 1.50
C ILE A 157 20.39 -12.96 1.42
N SER A 158 21.02 -13.23 2.57
CA SER A 158 21.96 -14.34 2.74
C SER A 158 21.25 -15.68 2.90
N GLU A 159 21.98 -16.78 2.71
CA GLU A 159 21.47 -18.14 2.91
C GLU A 159 20.95 -18.33 4.35
N GLN A 160 21.63 -17.79 5.35
CA GLN A 160 21.18 -17.88 6.74
C GLN A 160 19.91 -17.05 7.02
N GLU A 161 19.79 -15.86 6.42
CA GLU A 161 18.56 -15.07 6.47
C GLU A 161 17.40 -15.82 5.80
N PHE A 162 17.66 -16.46 4.65
CA PHE A 162 16.66 -17.29 3.97
C PHE A 162 16.26 -18.50 4.81
N LYS A 163 17.21 -19.13 5.52
CA LYS A 163 16.93 -20.21 6.47
C LYS A 163 15.98 -19.72 7.57
N ALA A 164 16.20 -18.51 8.09
CA ALA A 164 15.37 -17.92 9.13
C ALA A 164 13.95 -17.61 8.63
N ILE A 165 13.82 -17.03 7.43
CA ILE A 165 12.51 -16.73 6.81
C ILE A 165 11.73 -18.02 6.56
N LEU A 166 12.34 -19.04 5.94
CA LEU A 166 11.65 -20.31 5.72
C LEU A 166 11.30 -21.03 7.03
N ALA A 167 12.16 -20.93 8.06
CA ALA A 167 11.84 -21.46 9.38
C ALA A 167 10.65 -20.75 10.03
N HIS A 168 10.52 -19.43 9.84
CA HIS A 168 9.35 -18.65 10.26
C HIS A 168 8.08 -19.12 9.54
N GLU A 169 8.12 -19.19 8.20
CA GLU A 169 6.99 -19.65 7.37
C GLU A 169 6.54 -21.07 7.76
N PHE A 170 7.49 -21.98 7.99
CA PHE A 170 7.20 -23.33 8.45
C PHE A 170 6.77 -23.37 9.92
N GLY A 171 7.20 -22.40 10.73
CA GLY A 171 6.84 -22.19 12.12
C GLY A 171 5.32 -22.07 12.33
N HIS A 172 4.62 -21.35 11.44
CA HIS A 172 3.15 -21.21 11.44
C HIS A 172 2.39 -22.54 11.35
N PHE A 173 3.07 -23.63 10.98
CA PHE A 173 2.49 -24.95 10.81
C PHE A 173 3.13 -26.01 11.69
N SER A 174 4.19 -25.62 12.41
CA SER A 174 4.92 -26.46 13.32
C SER A 174 4.12 -26.70 14.60
N GLN A 175 4.14 -27.93 15.12
CA GLN A 175 3.44 -28.32 16.36
C GLN A 175 1.90 -28.29 16.32
N ARG A 176 1.26 -29.05 17.23
CA ARG A 176 -0.22 -29.18 17.30
C ARG A 176 -0.92 -27.86 17.61
N SER A 177 -0.28 -26.97 18.37
CA SER A 177 -0.87 -25.69 18.79
C SER A 177 -0.97 -24.68 17.64
N MET A 178 0.02 -24.60 16.75
CA MET A 178 -0.08 -23.72 15.57
C MET A 178 -1.07 -24.24 14.53
N LYS A 179 -1.27 -25.56 14.43
CA LYS A 179 -2.31 -26.16 13.56
C LYS A 179 -3.72 -25.64 13.88
N VAL A 180 -4.00 -25.31 15.14
CA VAL A 180 -5.27 -24.68 15.54
C VAL A 180 -5.36 -23.24 15.01
N GLY A 181 -4.26 -22.49 15.06
CA GLY A 181 -4.18 -21.15 14.47
C GLY A 181 -4.42 -21.15 12.96
N SER A 182 -3.74 -22.05 12.22
CA SER A 182 -3.97 -22.20 10.78
C SER A 182 -5.42 -22.63 10.47
N TYR A 183 -6.05 -23.42 11.34
CA TYR A 183 -7.46 -23.77 11.22
C TYR A 183 -8.39 -22.56 11.40
N VAL A 184 -8.13 -21.73 12.41
CA VAL A 184 -8.90 -20.49 12.64
C VAL A 184 -8.78 -19.57 11.42
N TYR A 185 -7.58 -19.40 10.86
CA TYR A 185 -7.36 -18.63 9.63
C TYR A 185 -8.20 -19.17 8.45
N ASN A 186 -8.15 -20.49 8.23
CA ASN A 186 -8.95 -21.17 7.20
C ASN A 186 -10.44 -20.85 7.34
N VAL A 187 -10.99 -21.02 8.54
CA VAL A 187 -12.40 -20.77 8.81
C VAL A 187 -12.73 -19.29 8.58
N ASN A 188 -11.87 -18.37 9.02
CA ASN A 188 -12.06 -16.94 8.82
C ASN A 188 -12.14 -16.58 7.32
N GLN A 189 -11.23 -17.13 6.50
CA GLN A 189 -11.22 -16.93 5.04
C GLN A 189 -12.48 -17.48 4.36
N VAL A 190 -12.93 -18.68 4.75
CA VAL A 190 -14.15 -19.24 4.15
C VAL A 190 -15.39 -18.44 4.56
N ILE A 191 -15.47 -17.96 5.81
CA ILE A 191 -16.57 -17.08 6.25
C ILE A 191 -16.56 -15.77 5.45
N PHE A 192 -15.38 -15.16 5.23
CA PHE A 192 -15.24 -13.96 4.42
C PHE A 192 -15.75 -14.20 3.00
N ASN A 193 -15.22 -15.22 2.32
CA ASN A 193 -15.65 -15.55 0.96
C ASN A 193 -17.15 -15.83 0.87
N MET A 194 -17.71 -16.53 1.86
CA MET A 194 -19.16 -16.77 1.95
C MET A 194 -19.99 -15.48 2.00
N LEU A 195 -19.50 -14.43 2.67
CA LEU A 195 -20.24 -13.18 2.85
C LEU A 195 -20.17 -12.24 1.66
N TYR A 196 -19.02 -12.17 1.00
CA TYR A 196 -18.72 -11.16 -0.01
C TYR A 196 -18.83 -11.68 -1.46
N ASP A 197 -18.79 -12.99 -1.68
CA ASP A 197 -18.85 -13.58 -3.02
C ASP A 197 -20.30 -13.93 -3.45
N ASN A 198 -21.00 -12.95 -4.01
CA ASN A 198 -22.44 -13.04 -4.33
C ASN A 198 -22.82 -12.95 -5.82
N GLU A 199 -21.88 -12.68 -6.73
CA GLU A 199 -22.17 -12.38 -8.15
C GLU A 199 -23.04 -13.44 -8.85
N SER A 200 -22.70 -14.71 -8.69
CA SER A 200 -23.45 -15.80 -9.33
C SER A 200 -24.89 -15.89 -8.82
N PHE A 201 -25.12 -15.56 -7.55
CA PHE A 201 -26.44 -15.57 -6.93
C PHE A 201 -27.28 -14.37 -7.36
N ASP A 202 -26.67 -13.18 -7.40
CA ASP A 202 -27.34 -11.97 -7.85
C ASP A 202 -27.79 -12.12 -9.32
N SER A 203 -26.95 -12.70 -10.18
CA SER A 203 -27.31 -13.01 -11.56
C SER A 203 -28.51 -13.96 -11.68
N MET A 204 -28.65 -14.93 -10.77
CA MET A 204 -29.75 -15.90 -10.75
C MET A 204 -31.06 -15.24 -10.33
N ILE A 205 -31.03 -14.38 -9.30
CA ILE A 205 -32.20 -13.63 -8.84
C ILE A 205 -32.70 -12.68 -9.94
N GLN A 206 -31.79 -11.96 -10.61
CA GLN A 206 -32.16 -11.01 -11.67
C GLN A 206 -32.82 -11.72 -12.87
N LYS A 207 -32.28 -12.86 -13.30
CA LYS A 207 -32.89 -13.68 -14.36
C LYS A 207 -34.30 -14.14 -13.99
N TRP A 208 -34.55 -14.51 -12.73
CA TRP A 208 -35.88 -14.93 -12.28
C TRP A 208 -36.88 -13.77 -12.16
N ALA A 209 -36.45 -12.62 -11.66
CA ALA A 209 -37.29 -11.42 -11.56
C ALA A 209 -37.82 -10.96 -12.94
N ASN A 210 -37.02 -11.13 -13.99
CA ASN A 210 -37.34 -10.74 -15.36
C ASN A 210 -38.32 -11.70 -16.08
N ILE A 211 -38.64 -12.86 -15.50
CA ILE A 211 -39.58 -13.83 -16.13
C ILE A 211 -41.01 -13.28 -16.13
N SER A 212 -41.41 -12.55 -15.08
CA SER A 212 -42.72 -11.89 -15.02
C SER A 212 -42.78 -10.84 -13.91
N GLY A 213 -43.49 -9.73 -14.16
CA GLY A 213 -43.59 -8.58 -13.23
C GLY A 213 -44.12 -8.93 -11.83
N TYR A 214 -44.93 -9.98 -11.67
CA TYR A 214 -45.43 -10.41 -10.35
C TYR A 214 -44.40 -11.19 -9.50
N PHE A 215 -43.31 -11.69 -10.09
CA PHE A 215 -42.22 -12.34 -9.34
C PHE A 215 -41.30 -11.34 -8.64
N SER A 216 -41.26 -10.09 -9.12
CA SER A 216 -40.42 -9.01 -8.57
C SER A 216 -40.69 -8.73 -7.07
N ILE A 217 -41.94 -8.86 -6.63
CA ILE A 217 -42.33 -8.64 -5.23
C ILE A 217 -41.73 -9.72 -4.32
N PHE A 218 -41.83 -10.99 -4.71
CA PHE A 218 -41.27 -12.12 -3.96
C PHE A 218 -39.75 -12.06 -3.93
N VAL A 219 -39.12 -11.71 -5.04
CA VAL A 219 -37.68 -11.46 -5.13
C VAL A 219 -37.26 -10.33 -4.19
N SER A 220 -37.97 -9.20 -4.18
CA SER A 220 -37.66 -8.06 -3.31
C SER A 220 -37.73 -8.43 -1.83
N ILE A 221 -38.70 -9.27 -1.44
CA ILE A 221 -38.81 -9.77 -0.06
C ILE A 221 -37.66 -10.74 0.25
N ALA A 222 -37.34 -11.67 -0.65
CA ALA A 222 -36.22 -12.60 -0.49
C ALA A 222 -34.89 -11.85 -0.31
N VAL A 223 -34.64 -10.82 -1.13
CA VAL A 223 -33.45 -9.96 -1.03
C VAL A 223 -33.37 -9.26 0.33
N LYS A 224 -34.47 -8.71 0.85
CA LYS A 224 -34.48 -8.10 2.20
C LYS A 224 -34.16 -9.09 3.31
N ILE A 225 -34.70 -10.31 3.23
CA ILE A 225 -34.40 -11.38 4.20
C ILE A 225 -32.91 -11.75 4.12
N ILE A 226 -32.39 -11.91 2.90
CA ILE A 226 -30.98 -12.23 2.65
C ILE A 226 -30.07 -11.12 3.18
N GLN A 227 -30.41 -9.84 2.97
CA GLN A 227 -29.69 -8.72 3.55
C GLN A 227 -29.67 -8.77 5.08
N GLY A 228 -30.80 -9.17 5.72
CA GLY A 228 -30.86 -9.41 7.15
C GLY A 228 -29.94 -10.55 7.61
N ILE A 229 -29.95 -11.68 6.90
CA ILE A 229 -29.04 -12.82 7.14
C ILE A 229 -27.58 -12.37 6.99
N GLN A 230 -27.25 -11.66 5.91
CA GLN A 230 -25.92 -11.11 5.65
C GLN A 230 -25.48 -10.16 6.76
N TRP A 231 -26.37 -9.30 7.25
CA TRP A 231 -26.06 -8.39 8.35
C TRP A 231 -25.70 -9.15 9.63
N VAL A 232 -26.48 -10.18 9.99
CA VAL A 232 -26.17 -11.05 11.15
C VAL A 232 -24.83 -11.75 10.96
N LEU A 233 -24.61 -12.37 9.80
CA LEU A 233 -23.37 -13.09 9.51
C LEU A 233 -22.15 -12.16 9.46
N ARG A 234 -22.29 -10.92 8.97
CA ARG A 234 -21.23 -9.90 9.01
C ARG A 234 -20.86 -9.52 10.43
N LYS A 235 -21.85 -9.31 11.32
CA LYS A 235 -21.58 -9.04 12.74
C LYS A 235 -20.88 -10.21 13.43
N MET A 236 -21.25 -11.43 13.09
CA MET A 236 -20.56 -12.61 13.57
C MET A 236 -19.15 -12.72 13.01
N TYR A 237 -18.95 -12.39 11.74
CA TYR A 237 -17.62 -12.33 11.12
C TYR A 237 -16.74 -11.27 11.77
N ASP A 238 -17.24 -10.07 12.05
CA ASP A 238 -16.47 -9.03 12.76
C ASP A 238 -15.90 -9.58 14.08
N PHE A 239 -16.70 -10.33 14.84
CA PHE A 239 -16.29 -10.94 16.10
C PHE A 239 -15.25 -12.06 15.93
N VAL A 240 -15.44 -12.93 14.91
CA VAL A 240 -14.46 -13.97 14.55
C VAL A 240 -13.15 -13.34 14.09
N ASN A 241 -13.22 -12.33 13.22
CA ASN A 241 -12.09 -11.67 12.61
C ASN A 241 -11.22 -10.96 13.68
N VAL A 242 -11.81 -10.18 14.59
CA VAL A 242 -11.06 -9.55 15.69
C VAL A 242 -10.34 -10.59 16.57
N SER A 243 -11.01 -11.70 16.86
CA SER A 243 -10.42 -12.78 17.66
C SER A 243 -9.30 -13.49 16.90
N TYR A 244 -9.46 -13.68 15.60
CA TYR A 244 -8.44 -14.20 14.70
C TYR A 244 -7.23 -13.26 14.61
N MET A 245 -7.42 -11.95 14.42
CA MET A 245 -6.32 -10.97 14.34
C MET A 245 -5.47 -10.97 15.62
N ALA A 246 -6.10 -11.09 16.78
CA ALA A 246 -5.38 -11.22 18.04
C ALA A 246 -4.57 -12.52 18.17
N LEU A 247 -5.10 -13.64 17.65
CA LEU A 247 -4.38 -14.91 17.59
C LEU A 247 -3.22 -14.86 16.59
N SER A 248 -3.45 -14.26 15.41
CA SER A 248 -2.47 -14.11 14.34
C SER A 248 -1.20 -13.41 14.85
N ARG A 249 -1.33 -12.33 15.61
CA ARG A 249 -0.17 -11.65 16.22
C ARG A 249 0.65 -12.54 17.16
N GLU A 250 0.00 -13.41 17.94
CA GLU A 250 0.72 -14.36 18.79
C GLU A 250 1.34 -15.51 17.98
N MET A 251 0.77 -15.85 16.82
CA MET A 251 1.38 -16.80 15.88
C MET A 251 2.67 -16.25 15.28
N GLU A 252 2.72 -14.95 14.96
CA GLU A 252 3.93 -14.29 14.45
C GLU A 252 5.09 -14.38 15.45
N PHE A 253 4.86 -14.02 16.73
CA PHE A 253 5.90 -14.13 17.76
C PHE A 253 6.38 -15.57 17.97
N HIS A 254 5.47 -16.54 17.87
CA HIS A 254 5.85 -17.95 17.99
C HIS A 254 6.66 -18.43 16.78
N ALA A 255 6.26 -18.03 15.56
CA ALA A 255 7.01 -18.33 14.34
C ALA A 255 8.40 -17.68 14.35
N ASP A 256 8.51 -16.45 14.84
CA ASP A 256 9.78 -15.75 15.08
C ASP A 256 10.67 -16.50 16.07
N GLU A 257 10.10 -17.00 17.17
CA GLU A 257 10.84 -17.82 18.14
C GLU A 257 11.31 -19.15 17.51
N VAL A 258 10.49 -19.79 16.68
CA VAL A 258 10.90 -21.00 15.92
C VAL A 258 12.05 -20.68 14.96
N ALA A 259 11.96 -19.58 14.22
CA ALA A 259 13.03 -19.13 13.33
C ALA A 259 14.33 -18.82 14.09
N ALA A 260 14.24 -18.10 15.21
CA ALA A 260 15.39 -17.79 16.06
C ALA A 260 16.09 -19.05 16.57
N ASN A 261 15.31 -20.09 16.87
CA ASN A 261 15.84 -21.36 17.30
C ASN A 261 16.56 -22.17 16.20
N VAL A 262 16.11 -22.05 14.95
CA VAL A 262 16.67 -22.75 13.78
C VAL A 262 17.89 -22.01 13.22
N ALA A 263 17.75 -20.71 13.00
CA ALA A 263 18.74 -19.89 12.29
C ALA A 263 19.42 -18.82 13.16
N GLY A 264 18.99 -18.63 14.41
CA GLY A 264 19.42 -17.51 15.25
C GLY A 264 18.49 -16.31 15.07
N TYR A 265 18.42 -15.43 16.08
CA TYR A 265 17.53 -14.26 15.99
C TYR A 265 18.07 -13.17 15.05
N LEU A 266 19.41 -13.06 14.93
CA LEU A 266 20.06 -11.99 14.18
C LEU A 266 19.74 -12.03 12.67
N PRO A 267 19.80 -13.18 11.97
CA PRO A 267 19.43 -13.25 10.55
C PRO A 267 17.97 -12.86 10.30
N LEU A 268 17.03 -13.27 11.17
CA LEU A 268 15.64 -12.84 11.01
C LEU A 268 15.50 -11.32 11.26
N LYS A 269 16.16 -10.77 12.28
CA LYS A 269 16.20 -9.33 12.54
C LYS A 269 16.73 -8.55 11.33
N GLU A 270 17.90 -8.94 10.80
CA GLU A 270 18.54 -8.26 9.66
C GLU A 270 17.64 -8.31 8.42
N SER A 271 17.00 -9.46 8.14
CA SER A 271 16.07 -9.59 7.03
C SER A 271 14.80 -8.75 7.18
N LEU A 272 14.21 -8.66 8.39
CA LEU A 272 13.05 -7.82 8.67
C LEU A 272 13.37 -6.33 8.48
N LEU A 273 14.55 -5.89 8.94
CA LEU A 273 14.99 -4.50 8.78
C LEU A 273 15.28 -4.15 7.32
N ARG A 274 15.78 -5.09 6.52
CA ARG A 274 16.11 -4.86 5.09
C ARG A 274 14.90 -4.98 4.15
N MET A 275 13.81 -5.62 4.57
CA MET A 275 12.68 -5.97 3.71
C MET A 275 12.13 -4.76 2.94
N ASP A 276 11.87 -3.64 3.62
CA ASP A 276 11.31 -2.44 2.99
C ASP A 276 12.24 -1.85 1.93
N LEU A 277 13.56 -1.85 2.18
CA LEU A 277 14.55 -1.41 1.19
C LEU A 277 14.59 -2.36 -0.02
N ALA A 278 14.49 -3.67 0.20
CA ALA A 278 14.47 -4.67 -0.87
C ALA A 278 13.22 -4.55 -1.75
N ASP A 279 12.04 -4.39 -1.13
CA ASP A 279 10.76 -4.21 -1.81
C ASP A 279 10.70 -2.87 -2.56
N HIS A 280 11.14 -1.77 -1.93
CA HIS A 280 11.21 -0.48 -2.61
C HIS A 280 12.14 -0.51 -3.81
N SER A 281 13.30 -1.17 -3.69
CA SER A 281 14.25 -1.31 -4.80
C SER A 281 13.68 -2.12 -5.96
N TYR A 282 12.94 -3.19 -5.65
CA TYR A 282 12.24 -4.00 -6.65
C TYR A 282 11.17 -3.18 -7.38
N ASN A 283 10.30 -2.50 -6.64
CA ASN A 283 9.24 -1.67 -7.20
C ASN A 283 9.80 -0.47 -7.99
N ALA A 284 10.95 0.08 -7.60
CA ALA A 284 11.61 1.14 -8.35
C ALA A 284 12.11 0.66 -9.73
N VAL A 285 12.58 -0.60 -9.83
CA VAL A 285 12.93 -1.21 -11.13
C VAL A 285 11.67 -1.42 -11.96
N LEU A 286 10.59 -1.96 -11.38
CA LEU A 286 9.33 -2.13 -12.10
C LEU A 286 8.78 -0.79 -12.62
N GLY A 287 8.73 0.22 -11.77
CA GLY A 287 8.28 1.57 -12.15
C GLY A 287 9.17 2.21 -13.23
N TYR A 288 10.47 1.93 -13.24
CA TYR A 288 11.34 2.33 -14.34
C TYR A 288 10.90 1.70 -15.66
N TYR A 289 10.63 0.38 -15.67
CA TYR A 289 10.21 -0.32 -16.89
C TYR A 289 8.77 -0.05 -17.30
N ASP A 290 7.86 0.27 -16.38
CA ASP A 290 6.52 0.75 -16.72
C ASP A 290 6.60 1.99 -17.63
N GLY A 291 7.53 2.91 -17.32
CA GLY A 291 7.83 4.07 -18.15
C GLY A 291 8.51 3.75 -19.50
N LYS A 292 8.92 2.50 -19.73
CA LYS A 292 9.58 2.02 -20.94
C LYS A 292 8.70 1.11 -21.81
N ILE A 293 7.51 0.75 -21.34
CA ILE A 293 6.53 -0.03 -22.10
C ILE A 293 6.18 0.64 -23.45
N PRO A 294 5.92 1.96 -23.54
CA PRO A 294 5.61 2.62 -24.81
C PRO A 294 6.74 2.51 -25.86
N ASP A 295 7.99 2.40 -25.39
CA ASP A 295 9.18 2.27 -26.23
C ASP A 295 9.47 0.80 -26.64
N ASN A 296 8.63 -0.15 -26.22
CA ASN A 296 8.82 -1.59 -26.39
C ASN A 296 10.13 -2.12 -25.78
N ILE A 297 10.56 -1.51 -24.67
CA ILE A 297 11.78 -1.91 -23.95
C ILE A 297 11.40 -2.69 -22.69
N LYS A 298 12.10 -3.80 -22.45
CA LYS A 298 11.98 -4.60 -21.22
C LYS A 298 13.35 -4.96 -20.64
N SER A 299 13.36 -5.45 -19.40
CA SER A 299 14.58 -5.98 -18.80
C SER A 299 14.89 -7.38 -19.33
N LYS A 300 16.19 -7.71 -19.38
CA LYS A 300 16.63 -9.11 -19.49
C LYS A 300 16.60 -9.81 -18.13
N ASN A 301 16.96 -9.09 -17.07
CA ASN A 301 17.09 -9.63 -15.71
C ASN A 301 16.88 -8.50 -14.68
N ILE A 302 15.66 -8.40 -14.14
CA ILE A 302 15.30 -7.35 -13.17
C ILE A 302 16.02 -7.48 -11.84
N TYR A 303 16.59 -8.65 -11.53
CA TYR A 303 17.24 -8.90 -10.24
C TYR A 303 18.65 -8.30 -10.17
N LYS A 304 19.37 -8.24 -11.28
CA LYS A 304 20.63 -7.47 -11.37
C LYS A 304 20.37 -5.98 -11.14
N GLU A 305 19.27 -5.48 -11.69
CA GLU A 305 18.82 -4.10 -11.58
C GLU A 305 18.33 -3.79 -10.16
N GLN A 306 17.58 -4.70 -9.54
CA GLN A 306 17.16 -4.59 -8.14
C GLN A 306 18.37 -4.52 -7.21
N GLY A 307 19.37 -5.39 -7.41
CA GLY A 307 20.60 -5.39 -6.62
C GLY A 307 21.38 -4.08 -6.77
N PHE A 308 21.44 -3.52 -7.99
CA PHE A 308 22.02 -2.19 -8.21
C PHE A 308 21.24 -1.10 -7.49
N VAL A 309 19.91 -1.03 -7.68
CA VAL A 309 19.07 0.00 -7.06
C VAL A 309 19.16 -0.05 -5.54
N MET A 310 19.11 -1.24 -4.95
CA MET A 310 19.24 -1.43 -3.51
C MET A 310 20.56 -0.88 -2.98
N ASN A 311 21.67 -1.22 -3.63
CA ASN A 311 22.99 -0.76 -3.21
C ASN A 311 23.19 0.74 -3.49
N PHE A 312 22.62 1.25 -4.58
CA PHE A 312 22.62 2.67 -4.91
C PHE A 312 21.87 3.46 -3.83
N LEU A 313 20.64 3.09 -3.50
CA LEU A 313 19.84 3.75 -2.47
C LEU A 313 20.47 3.63 -1.07
N ALA A 314 21.03 2.47 -0.73
CA ALA A 314 21.78 2.28 0.51
C ALA A 314 22.97 3.24 0.61
N THR A 315 23.69 3.44 -0.50
CA THR A 315 24.80 4.40 -0.57
C THR A 315 24.31 5.84 -0.38
N GLN A 316 23.20 6.23 -1.04
CA GLN A 316 22.61 7.57 -0.88
C GLN A 316 22.18 7.85 0.57
N ASN A 317 21.81 6.81 1.31
CA ASN A 317 21.39 6.90 2.71
C ASN A 317 22.53 6.66 3.71
N ASN A 318 23.79 6.56 3.26
CA ASN A 318 24.98 6.31 4.09
C ASN A 318 24.88 5.02 4.93
N LEU A 319 24.21 3.98 4.40
CA LEU A 319 24.14 2.68 5.07
C LEU A 319 25.46 1.93 4.93
N SER A 320 25.76 1.11 5.96
CA SER A 320 26.90 0.19 5.92
C SER A 320 26.55 -1.10 5.17
N PHE A 321 27.57 -1.85 4.73
CA PHE A 321 27.39 -3.08 3.97
C PHE A 321 28.08 -4.26 4.65
N LYS A 322 27.45 -5.43 4.57
CA LYS A 322 28.02 -6.74 4.93
C LYS A 322 27.76 -7.70 3.77
N ASN A 323 28.82 -8.26 3.19
CA ASN A 323 28.74 -9.19 2.05
C ASN A 323 27.91 -8.66 0.87
N ASN A 324 28.10 -7.38 0.51
CA ASN A 324 27.35 -6.66 -0.54
C ASN A 324 25.85 -6.49 -0.28
N LEU A 325 25.37 -6.76 0.93
CA LEU A 325 24.01 -6.47 1.37
C LEU A 325 24.02 -5.26 2.33
N PRO A 326 23.09 -4.30 2.18
CA PRO A 326 22.95 -3.19 3.12
C PRO A 326 22.57 -3.66 4.52
N ILE A 327 23.20 -3.10 5.55
CA ILE A 327 22.76 -3.26 6.94
C ILE A 327 21.85 -2.08 7.28
N VAL A 328 20.57 -2.38 7.47
CA VAL A 328 19.55 -1.43 7.93
C VAL A 328 19.39 -1.57 9.44
N SER A 329 19.44 -0.47 10.17
CA SER A 329 19.18 -0.44 11.61
C SER A 329 17.76 0.03 11.94
N GLU A 330 17.30 -0.21 13.17
CA GLU A 330 16.02 0.34 13.65
C GLU A 330 16.00 1.88 13.63
N LEU A 331 17.18 2.52 13.76
CA LEU A 331 17.30 3.97 13.64
C LEU A 331 17.06 4.44 12.21
N ASP A 332 17.38 3.63 11.20
CA ASP A 332 17.16 3.97 9.79
C ASP A 332 15.67 3.87 9.43
N LEU A 333 14.93 2.91 10.00
CA LEU A 333 13.47 2.81 9.87
C LEU A 333 12.74 3.98 10.56
N SER A 334 13.20 4.36 11.76
CA SER A 334 12.60 5.43 12.56
C SER A 334 13.10 6.83 12.21
N LYS A 335 14.11 6.96 11.35
CA LYS A 335 14.65 8.26 10.89
C LYS A 335 13.55 9.14 10.31
N TYR A 336 12.65 8.54 9.53
CA TYR A 336 11.57 9.23 8.82
C TYR A 336 10.22 9.20 9.57
N ASN A 337 10.06 8.32 10.56
CA ASN A 337 8.83 8.18 11.34
C ASN A 337 9.04 8.57 12.81
N LYS A 338 8.75 9.84 13.12
CA LYS A 338 8.79 10.41 14.49
C LYS A 338 7.41 10.54 15.14
N SER A 339 6.37 9.92 14.55
CA SER A 339 5.01 10.00 15.07
C SER A 339 4.94 9.50 16.52
N LYS A 340 4.33 10.31 17.38
CA LYS A 340 4.04 9.92 18.77
C LYS A 340 2.66 9.28 18.90
N LEU A 341 1.83 9.42 17.87
CA LEU A 341 0.51 8.83 17.79
C LEU A 341 0.60 7.36 17.36
N THR A 342 0.19 6.46 18.24
CA THR A 342 0.01 5.05 17.91
C THR A 342 -1.47 4.71 17.94
N ILE A 343 -2.05 4.48 16.78
CA ILE A 343 -3.39 3.88 16.67
C ILE A 343 -3.20 2.37 16.61
N LYS A 344 -3.40 1.68 17.74
CA LYS A 344 -3.38 0.21 17.75
C LYS A 344 -4.46 -0.31 16.82
N ASN A 345 -4.03 -0.76 15.64
CA ASN A 345 -4.90 -1.37 14.68
C ASN A 345 -5.29 -2.76 15.19
N GLN A 346 -6.44 -2.85 15.86
CA GLN A 346 -6.98 -4.14 16.33
C GLN A 346 -7.27 -5.10 15.16
N TRP A 347 -7.32 -4.56 13.93
CA TRP A 347 -7.52 -5.28 12.68
C TRP A 347 -6.22 -5.64 11.95
N ALA A 348 -5.04 -5.26 12.49
CA ALA A 348 -3.76 -5.73 11.95
C ALA A 348 -3.54 -7.21 12.29
N SER A 349 -3.24 -8.02 11.27
CA SER A 349 -2.91 -9.44 11.39
C SER A 349 -1.48 -9.71 11.89
N HIS A 350 -0.58 -8.74 11.74
CA HIS A 350 0.83 -8.84 12.14
C HIS A 350 1.17 -7.78 13.21
N PRO A 351 2.05 -8.09 14.19
CA PRO A 351 2.69 -7.09 15.05
C PRO A 351 3.58 -6.14 14.25
N SER A 352 3.99 -5.02 14.87
CA SER A 352 4.96 -4.13 14.22
C SER A 352 6.35 -4.78 14.14
N ILE A 353 7.20 -4.31 13.22
CA ILE A 353 8.58 -4.79 13.07
C ILE A 353 9.35 -4.58 14.39
N GLU A 354 9.17 -3.44 15.07
CA GLU A 354 9.82 -3.14 16.35
C GLU A 354 9.38 -4.10 17.46
N GLU A 355 8.10 -4.47 17.51
CA GLU A 355 7.61 -5.47 18.47
C GLU A 355 8.24 -6.84 18.23
N ARG A 356 8.34 -7.26 16.95
CA ARG A 356 8.96 -8.53 16.55
C ARG A 356 10.46 -8.56 16.86
N ILE A 357 11.18 -7.49 16.54
CA ILE A 357 12.62 -7.37 16.82
C ILE A 357 12.90 -7.44 18.33
N ARG A 358 12.14 -6.69 19.14
CA ARG A 358 12.29 -6.76 20.61
C ARG A 358 12.03 -8.17 21.13
N ALA A 359 11.00 -8.86 20.63
CA ALA A 359 10.72 -10.24 21.01
C ALA A 359 11.84 -11.20 20.60
N LEU A 360 12.39 -11.03 19.39
CA LEU A 360 13.52 -11.81 18.87
C LEU A 360 14.78 -11.64 19.70
N GLU A 361 15.14 -10.41 20.05
CA GLU A 361 16.32 -10.12 20.88
C GLU A 361 16.22 -10.74 22.28
N LEU A 362 15.01 -10.75 22.85
CA LEU A 362 14.75 -11.38 24.15
C LEU A 362 14.98 -12.90 24.13
N THR A 363 14.92 -13.55 22.95
CA THR A 363 15.28 -14.97 22.84
C THR A 363 16.77 -15.21 23.13
N ASN A 364 17.63 -14.25 22.77
CA ASN A 364 19.09 -14.33 22.86
C ASN A 364 19.69 -15.61 22.24
N ILE A 365 19.05 -16.15 21.20
CA ILE A 365 19.51 -17.37 20.52
C ILE A 365 20.45 -16.99 19.39
N HIS A 366 21.74 -17.30 19.56
CA HIS A 366 22.77 -17.08 18.54
C HIS A 366 23.07 -18.38 17.81
N LYS A 367 23.10 -18.32 16.47
CA LYS A 367 23.53 -19.41 15.60
C LYS A 367 24.48 -18.84 14.56
N MET A 368 25.57 -19.54 14.30
CA MET A 368 26.42 -19.25 13.15
C MET A 368 25.85 -19.97 11.93
N GLY A 369 25.96 -19.32 10.78
CA GLY A 369 25.39 -19.81 9.52
C GLY A 369 26.18 -19.38 8.31
N VAL A 370 25.70 -19.79 7.14
CA VAL A 370 26.28 -19.44 5.86
C VAL A 370 25.83 -18.03 5.47
N GLU A 371 26.80 -17.15 5.26
CA GLU A 371 26.57 -15.72 4.98
C GLU A 371 26.67 -15.40 3.47
N SER A 372 26.81 -16.42 2.62
CA SER A 372 26.78 -16.24 1.16
C SER A 372 25.36 -15.86 0.68
N PRO A 373 25.23 -15.18 -0.47
CA PRO A 373 23.92 -14.86 -1.04
C PRO A 373 23.03 -16.10 -1.21
N ALA A 374 21.75 -15.99 -0.85
CA ALA A 374 20.80 -17.11 -0.93
C ALA A 374 20.56 -17.57 -2.38
N ILE A 375 20.77 -16.70 -3.37
CA ILE A 375 20.61 -17.02 -4.79
C ILE A 375 21.55 -18.14 -5.26
N LEU A 376 22.67 -18.37 -4.55
CA LEU A 376 23.60 -19.46 -4.84
C LEU A 376 23.07 -20.86 -4.50
N LEU A 377 21.89 -20.95 -3.86
CA LEU A 377 21.16 -22.22 -3.67
C LEU A 377 20.56 -22.77 -4.97
N PHE A 378 20.46 -21.95 -6.00
CA PHE A 378 19.98 -22.34 -7.33
C PHE A 378 21.16 -22.84 -8.18
N GLU A 379 20.95 -23.85 -9.03
CA GLU A 379 22.02 -24.41 -9.86
C GLU A 379 22.51 -23.43 -10.94
N ASN A 380 21.60 -22.61 -11.48
CA ASN A 380 21.93 -21.56 -12.43
C ASN A 380 21.11 -20.29 -12.15
N GLU A 381 21.66 -19.46 -11.25
CA GLU A 381 21.05 -18.20 -10.80
C GLU A 381 20.67 -17.26 -11.94
N GLU A 382 21.54 -17.08 -12.94
CA GLU A 382 21.29 -16.14 -14.02
C GLU A 382 20.15 -16.62 -14.91
N LYS A 383 20.14 -17.92 -15.24
CA LYS A 383 19.08 -18.50 -16.06
C LYS A 383 17.72 -18.42 -15.36
N ILE A 384 17.64 -18.78 -14.08
CA ILE A 384 16.35 -18.75 -13.37
C ILE A 384 15.83 -17.32 -13.21
N GLN A 385 16.72 -16.35 -12.97
CA GLN A 385 16.39 -14.93 -12.93
C GLN A 385 15.84 -14.42 -14.27
N GLU A 386 16.46 -14.78 -15.40
CA GLU A 386 16.00 -14.42 -16.74
C GLU A 386 14.64 -15.08 -17.07
N GLU A 387 14.43 -16.35 -16.71
CA GLU A 387 13.16 -17.06 -16.92
C GLU A 387 11.99 -16.42 -16.16
N ILE A 388 12.20 -16.06 -14.88
CA ILE A 388 11.18 -15.38 -14.09
C ILE A 388 10.95 -13.95 -14.60
N THR A 389 12.01 -13.26 -15.04
CA THR A 389 11.88 -11.93 -15.68
C THR A 389 11.02 -12.01 -16.94
N GLU A 390 11.27 -12.98 -17.82
CA GLU A 390 10.48 -13.18 -19.04
C GLU A 390 9.02 -13.50 -18.69
N LYS A 391 8.80 -14.32 -17.66
CA LYS A 391 7.46 -14.66 -17.19
C LYS A 391 6.70 -13.42 -16.70
N LEU A 392 7.36 -12.52 -15.98
CA LEU A 392 6.78 -11.25 -15.52
C LEU A 392 6.35 -10.39 -16.72
N PHE A 393 7.23 -10.17 -17.70
CA PHE A 393 6.92 -9.35 -18.88
C PHE A 393 5.93 -10.01 -19.85
N SER A 394 5.70 -11.33 -19.76
CA SER A 394 4.69 -12.02 -20.60
C SER A 394 3.25 -11.56 -20.35
N ALA A 395 2.98 -10.91 -19.22
CA ALA A 395 1.68 -10.32 -18.91
C ALA A 395 1.48 -8.92 -19.53
N VAL A 396 2.55 -8.30 -20.04
CA VAL A 396 2.53 -6.95 -20.61
C VAL A 396 2.25 -7.01 -22.12
N THR A 397 1.38 -6.13 -22.60
CA THR A 397 1.10 -5.98 -24.03
C THR A 397 1.97 -4.88 -24.61
N PHE A 398 2.90 -5.25 -25.49
CA PHE A 398 3.74 -4.32 -26.24
C PHE A 398 3.15 -4.06 -27.63
N ALA A 399 3.36 -2.85 -28.16
CA ALA A 399 2.86 -2.45 -29.47
C ALA A 399 3.65 -3.12 -30.61
N GLU A 400 4.96 -3.33 -30.40
CA GLU A 400 5.88 -3.90 -31.36
C GLU A 400 6.79 -4.96 -30.72
N SER A 401 7.78 -5.44 -31.50
CA SER A 401 8.78 -6.38 -30.98
C SER A 401 9.62 -5.73 -29.89
N THR A 402 9.83 -6.46 -28.80
CA THR A 402 10.56 -5.94 -27.64
C THR A 402 12.07 -5.96 -27.83
N THR A 403 12.74 -4.98 -27.23
CA THR A 403 14.20 -4.96 -27.07
C THR A 403 14.58 -5.00 -25.60
N SER A 404 15.72 -5.61 -25.28
CA SER A 404 16.24 -5.62 -23.91
C SER A 404 17.17 -4.44 -23.68
N LEU A 405 16.97 -3.73 -22.56
CA LEU A 405 17.87 -2.67 -22.14
C LEU A 405 19.19 -3.26 -21.63
N ASP A 406 20.32 -2.65 -22.01
CA ASP A 406 21.62 -2.99 -21.46
C ASP A 406 21.74 -2.54 -19.99
N PHE A 407 22.39 -3.37 -19.16
CA PHE A 407 22.47 -3.12 -17.72
C PHE A 407 23.27 -1.85 -17.38
N GLU A 408 24.36 -1.54 -18.10
CA GLU A 408 25.11 -0.31 -17.84
C GLU A 408 24.32 0.93 -18.26
N LYS A 409 23.56 0.81 -19.35
CA LYS A 409 22.62 1.86 -19.77
C LYS A 409 21.54 2.09 -18.72
N PHE A 410 20.96 1.03 -18.15
CA PHE A 410 20.01 1.13 -17.04
C PHE A 410 20.61 1.89 -15.84
N LYS A 411 21.80 1.51 -15.37
CA LYS A 411 22.45 2.18 -14.23
C LYS A 411 22.62 3.68 -14.47
N MET A 412 23.13 4.04 -15.65
CA MET A 412 23.34 5.43 -16.02
C MET A 412 22.02 6.20 -16.04
N ASP A 413 21.00 5.66 -16.72
CA ASP A 413 19.71 6.32 -16.87
C ASP A 413 18.98 6.45 -15.53
N TYR A 414 19.01 5.41 -14.69
CA TYR A 414 18.41 5.41 -13.36
C TYR A 414 19.10 6.42 -12.44
N SER A 415 20.44 6.39 -12.33
CA SER A 415 21.18 7.33 -11.49
C SER A 415 21.01 8.78 -11.95
N GLN A 416 21.02 9.05 -13.26
CA GLN A 416 20.75 10.40 -13.78
C GLN A 416 19.34 10.87 -13.43
N THR A 417 18.34 10.00 -13.59
CA THR A 417 16.95 10.32 -13.24
C THR A 417 16.79 10.56 -11.75
N PHE A 418 17.41 9.74 -10.90
CA PHE A 418 17.40 9.93 -9.44
C PHE A 418 18.05 11.25 -9.04
N ASN A 419 19.25 11.54 -9.52
CA ASN A 419 20.00 12.75 -9.20
C ASN A 419 19.28 14.02 -9.70
N LYS A 420 18.63 13.97 -10.88
CA LYS A 420 17.82 15.07 -11.41
C LYS A 420 16.62 15.40 -10.50
N ASN A 421 16.16 14.43 -9.71
CA ASN A 421 14.95 14.53 -8.90
C ASN A 421 15.24 14.45 -7.40
N SER A 422 16.49 14.68 -6.99
CA SER A 422 16.94 14.66 -5.59
C SER A 422 17.64 15.97 -5.24
N PHE A 423 17.58 16.37 -3.97
CA PHE A 423 18.34 17.52 -3.47
C PHE A 423 19.79 17.11 -3.15
N PRO A 424 20.73 18.08 -3.10
CA PRO A 424 22.14 17.78 -2.82
C PRO A 424 22.35 17.06 -1.48
N ILE A 425 23.28 16.10 -1.47
CA ILE A 425 23.55 15.25 -0.31
C ILE A 425 24.13 16.03 0.87
N GLU A 426 24.76 17.17 0.61
CA GLU A 426 25.32 18.10 1.60
C GLU A 426 24.28 18.62 2.59
N TYR A 427 22.99 18.61 2.23
CA TYR A 427 21.90 18.99 3.13
C TYR A 427 21.48 17.88 4.11
N ASN A 428 22.04 16.67 3.98
CA ASN A 428 21.72 15.52 4.84
C ASN A 428 20.20 15.24 4.96
N GLY A 429 19.45 15.50 3.87
CA GLY A 429 18.00 15.35 3.79
C GLY A 429 17.17 16.40 4.53
N TYR A 430 17.78 17.48 5.03
CA TYR A 430 17.11 18.55 5.77
C TYR A 430 15.98 19.25 4.97
N TYR A 431 16.11 19.31 3.65
CA TYR A 431 15.13 19.90 2.75
C TYR A 431 14.30 18.88 1.95
N ASP A 432 14.45 17.58 2.18
CA ASP A 432 13.75 16.55 1.39
C ASP A 432 12.23 16.65 1.55
N ASN A 433 11.78 16.91 2.78
CA ASN A 433 10.37 16.88 3.17
C ASN A 433 9.85 18.24 3.69
N LYS A 434 10.63 19.32 3.55
CA LYS A 434 10.20 20.69 3.89
C LYS A 434 10.79 21.71 2.94
N ASN A 435 10.19 22.89 2.90
CA ASN A 435 10.74 24.06 2.21
C ASN A 435 11.45 25.02 3.18
N PRO A 436 12.35 25.89 2.70
CA PRO A 436 12.84 27.01 3.47
C PRO A 436 11.67 27.87 3.99
N ILE A 437 11.62 28.14 5.29
CA ILE A 437 10.57 28.99 5.88
C ILE A 437 10.84 30.46 5.53
N GLU A 438 9.80 31.20 5.13
CA GLU A 438 9.91 32.59 4.70
C GLU A 438 10.46 33.54 5.80
N PHE A 439 11.38 34.42 5.39
CA PHE A 439 11.95 35.51 6.17
C PHE A 439 12.31 36.71 5.26
N ASP A 440 12.48 37.90 5.84
CA ASP A 440 12.80 39.11 5.08
C ASP A 440 14.28 39.15 4.67
N VAL A 441 14.56 38.66 3.46
CA VAL A 441 15.87 38.64 2.81
C VAL A 441 16.51 40.03 2.70
N ASN A 442 15.71 41.12 2.66
CA ASN A 442 16.22 42.49 2.54
C ASN A 442 16.69 43.08 3.87
N SER A 443 16.14 42.63 4.99
CA SER A 443 16.48 43.11 6.33
C SER A 443 17.84 42.62 6.85
N ILE A 444 18.47 41.68 6.13
CA ILE A 444 19.60 40.87 6.58
C ILE A 444 20.87 41.45 5.92
N VAL A 445 21.64 42.28 6.66
CA VAL A 445 22.71 43.14 6.10
C VAL A 445 24.13 42.91 6.63
N ASP A 446 24.34 42.23 7.77
CA ASP A 446 25.68 42.09 8.39
C ASP A 446 25.77 40.86 9.32
N PHE A 447 26.79 39.99 9.16
CA PHE A 447 26.91 38.75 9.96
C PHE A 447 28.36 38.35 10.31
N ASN A 448 28.58 38.06 11.59
CA ASN A 448 29.59 37.08 12.03
C ASN A 448 28.89 35.71 12.19
N VAL A 449 28.95 34.86 11.17
CA VAL A 449 28.48 33.47 11.28
C VAL A 449 29.69 32.58 11.55
N SER A 450 29.70 31.91 12.71
CA SER A 450 30.70 30.89 13.06
C SER A 450 30.22 29.46 12.74
N GLU A 451 29.01 29.31 12.22
CA GLU A 451 28.45 28.00 11.90
C GLU A 451 29.14 27.37 10.69
N THR A 452 29.24 26.04 10.72
CA THR A 452 29.78 25.21 9.64
C THR A 452 28.65 24.40 9.01
N ILE A 453 28.86 23.88 7.80
CA ILE A 453 27.86 23.06 7.11
C ILE A 453 27.42 21.86 7.96
N ASP A 454 28.36 21.23 8.67
CA ASP A 454 28.09 20.09 9.55
C ASP A 454 27.20 20.47 10.75
N MET A 455 27.26 21.72 11.23
CA MET A 455 26.40 22.21 12.31
C MET A 455 24.98 22.49 11.79
N LEU A 456 24.88 23.15 10.63
CA LEU A 456 23.62 23.56 9.99
C LEU A 456 22.76 22.35 9.57
N PHE A 457 23.40 21.24 9.19
CA PHE A 457 22.76 19.99 8.74
C PHE A 457 23.09 18.79 9.63
N SER A 458 23.43 19.07 10.90
CA SER A 458 23.66 18.02 11.89
C SER A 458 22.43 17.14 12.08
N LYS A 459 22.65 15.92 12.61
CA LYS A 459 21.56 14.98 12.91
C LYS A 459 20.45 15.61 13.75
N GLU A 460 20.80 16.47 14.72
CA GLU A 460 19.82 17.18 15.56
C GLU A 460 18.91 18.09 14.73
N LYS A 461 19.46 18.82 13.76
CA LYS A 461 18.69 19.72 12.89
C LYS A 461 17.78 18.93 11.96
N VAL A 462 18.24 17.80 11.44
CA VAL A 462 17.43 16.91 10.60
C VAL A 462 16.31 16.25 11.42
N ASP A 463 16.62 15.72 12.62
CA ASP A 463 15.61 15.12 13.52
C ASP A 463 14.50 16.14 13.87
N MET A 464 14.86 17.41 14.09
CA MET A 464 13.91 18.50 14.33
C MET A 464 12.89 18.68 13.19
N VAL A 465 13.30 18.50 11.93
CA VAL A 465 12.41 18.58 10.76
C VAL A 465 11.43 17.41 10.76
N TYR A 466 11.91 16.19 11.01
CA TYR A 466 11.04 15.02 11.08
C TYR A 466 10.09 15.05 12.27
N ASP A 467 10.51 15.63 13.41
CA ASP A 467 9.61 15.90 14.54
C ASP A 467 8.49 16.86 14.13
N PHE A 468 8.80 17.96 13.42
CA PHE A 468 7.79 18.90 12.91
C PHE A 468 6.76 18.21 11.99
N ILE A 469 7.23 17.40 11.04
CA ILE A 469 6.38 16.65 10.12
C ILE A 469 5.51 15.64 10.88
N ALA A 470 6.07 14.95 11.87
CA ALA A 470 5.33 14.03 12.72
C ALA A 470 4.23 14.75 13.52
N PHE A 471 4.51 15.92 14.09
CA PHE A 471 3.49 16.72 14.77
C PHE A 471 2.37 17.16 13.83
N GLU A 472 2.69 17.53 12.59
CA GLU A 472 1.69 17.88 11.57
C GLU A 472 0.78 16.69 11.24
N ASN A 473 1.37 15.54 10.98
CA ASN A 473 0.65 14.30 10.69
C ASN A 473 -0.22 13.88 11.88
N ASP A 474 0.35 13.85 13.09
CA ASP A 474 -0.37 13.47 14.31
C ASP A 474 -1.56 14.40 14.57
N LYS A 475 -1.37 15.71 14.38
CA LYS A 475 -2.44 16.70 14.49
C LYS A 475 -3.56 16.44 13.49
N ASN A 476 -3.23 16.22 12.22
CA ASN A 476 -4.21 15.95 11.18
C ASN A 476 -5.02 14.68 11.46
N VAL A 477 -4.35 13.61 11.91
CA VAL A 477 -5.03 12.37 12.32
C VAL A 477 -5.94 12.61 13.52
N LEU A 478 -5.51 13.37 14.53
CA LEU A 478 -6.33 13.72 15.69
C LEU A 478 -7.54 14.59 15.34
N ILE A 479 -7.42 15.49 14.37
CA ILE A 479 -8.55 16.26 13.82
C ILE A 479 -9.59 15.30 13.22
N ASN A 480 -9.16 14.32 12.42
CA ASN A 480 -10.07 13.36 11.81
C ASN A 480 -10.70 12.41 12.84
N ILE A 481 -9.96 12.03 13.90
CA ILE A 481 -10.52 11.31 15.06
C ILE A 481 -11.60 12.16 15.74
N ALA A 482 -11.34 13.45 15.97
CA ALA A 482 -12.28 14.36 16.62
C ALA A 482 -13.56 14.56 15.77
N LYS A 483 -13.42 14.62 14.44
CA LYS A 483 -14.53 14.68 13.47
C LYS A 483 -15.28 13.35 13.31
N LYS A 484 -14.82 12.26 13.93
CA LYS A 484 -15.34 10.89 13.79
C LYS A 484 -15.27 10.34 12.36
N GLU A 485 -14.33 10.84 11.56
CA GLU A 485 -14.00 10.25 10.26
C GLU A 485 -13.31 8.88 10.44
N TYR A 486 -12.63 8.68 11.58
CA TYR A 486 -12.10 7.39 12.01
C TYR A 486 -12.95 6.77 13.13
N ASP A 487 -13.51 5.58 12.91
CA ASP A 487 -14.27 4.82 13.92
C ASP A 487 -13.34 4.05 14.88
N ILE A 488 -12.67 4.78 15.78
CA ILE A 488 -11.81 4.21 16.82
C ILE A 488 -12.24 4.61 18.23
N LYS A 489 -12.07 3.68 19.19
CA LYS A 489 -12.45 3.90 20.61
C LYS A 489 -11.37 4.59 21.44
N SER A 490 -10.11 4.33 21.11
CA SER A 490 -8.94 4.84 21.84
C SER A 490 -7.72 4.86 20.94
N PHE A 491 -6.77 5.73 21.26
CA PHE A 491 -5.45 5.81 20.65
C PHE A 491 -4.41 6.00 21.76
N ASP A 492 -3.15 5.66 21.47
CA ASP A 492 -2.04 5.96 22.37
C ASP A 492 -1.29 7.17 21.78
N TYR A 493 -0.90 8.13 22.62
CA TYR A 493 -0.08 9.27 22.22
C TYR A 493 1.05 9.45 23.24
N ASP A 494 2.30 9.42 22.77
CA ASP A 494 3.49 9.53 23.62
C ASP A 494 3.49 8.50 24.77
N GLY A 495 3.11 7.26 24.45
CA GLY A 495 3.03 6.14 25.40
C GLY A 495 1.83 6.18 26.36
N GLN A 496 0.96 7.20 26.30
CA GLN A 496 -0.24 7.29 27.14
C GLN A 496 -1.51 6.99 26.34
N LYS A 497 -2.42 6.21 26.94
CA LYS A 497 -3.68 5.82 26.30
C LYS A 497 -4.79 6.84 26.52
N TYR A 498 -5.40 7.30 25.43
CA TYR A 498 -6.51 8.26 25.42
C TYR A 498 -7.78 7.66 24.81
N LYS A 499 -8.96 8.15 25.24
CA LYS A 499 -10.23 7.88 24.54
C LYS A 499 -10.36 8.81 23.33
N SER A 500 -10.99 8.36 22.26
CA SER A 500 -11.19 9.18 21.04
C SER A 500 -11.92 10.49 21.30
N THR A 501 -12.82 10.52 22.28
CA THR A 501 -13.53 11.75 22.72
C THR A 501 -12.61 12.85 23.27
N VAL A 502 -11.36 12.52 23.62
CA VAL A 502 -10.37 13.46 24.18
C VAL A 502 -9.42 13.99 23.10
N ALA A 503 -9.49 13.49 21.86
CA ALA A 503 -8.61 13.90 20.75
C ALA A 503 -8.56 15.42 20.57
N GLN A 504 -9.73 16.08 20.60
CA GLN A 504 -9.84 17.54 20.46
C GLN A 504 -9.02 18.32 21.51
N ASN A 505 -8.85 17.76 22.72
CA ASN A 505 -8.15 18.43 23.81
C ASN A 505 -6.61 18.33 23.67
N LEU A 506 -6.09 17.39 22.88
CA LEU A 506 -4.66 17.25 22.63
C LEU A 506 -4.15 18.15 21.52
N ILE A 507 -5.02 18.52 20.57
CA ILE A 507 -4.66 19.34 19.40
C ILE A 507 -3.96 20.66 19.81
N PRO A 508 -4.46 21.48 20.75
CA PRO A 508 -3.79 22.74 21.11
C PRO A 508 -2.40 22.55 21.73
N LYS A 509 -2.18 21.43 22.46
CA LYS A 509 -0.87 21.10 23.01
C LYS A 509 0.12 20.77 21.90
N ILE A 510 -0.31 19.96 20.93
CA ILE A 510 0.49 19.58 19.76
C ILE A 510 0.81 20.81 18.91
N GLU A 511 -0.16 21.70 18.70
CA GLU A 511 0.07 22.96 17.97
C GLU A 511 1.10 23.85 18.66
N THR A 512 1.11 23.90 20.00
CA THR A 512 2.10 24.67 20.75
C THR A 512 3.50 24.09 20.55
N ASP A 513 3.66 22.77 20.66
CA ASP A 513 4.93 22.09 20.46
C ASP A 513 5.40 22.21 19.00
N GLN A 514 4.48 22.05 18.04
CA GLN A 514 4.72 22.21 16.60
C GLN A 514 5.22 23.63 16.26
N ASN A 515 4.57 24.67 16.80
CA ASN A 515 4.96 26.06 16.55
C ASN A 515 6.34 26.37 17.14
N SER A 516 6.66 25.86 18.33
CA SER A 516 7.98 26.01 18.95
C SER A 516 9.09 25.43 18.06
N ILE A 517 8.86 24.23 17.49
CA ILE A 517 9.80 23.61 16.57
C ILE A 517 9.88 24.37 15.25
N LYS A 518 8.74 24.84 14.72
CA LYS A 518 8.70 25.64 13.49
C LYS A 518 9.56 26.90 13.59
N GLU A 519 9.53 27.61 14.72
CA GLU A 519 10.38 28.78 14.94
C GLU A 519 11.88 28.42 14.98
N ARG A 520 12.25 27.29 15.60
CA ARG A 520 13.64 26.80 15.60
C ARG A 520 14.12 26.38 14.20
N ILE A 521 13.24 25.79 13.39
CA ILE A 521 13.51 25.48 11.98
C ILE A 521 13.72 26.77 11.21
N LYS A 522 12.88 27.79 11.42
CA LYS A 522 12.98 29.10 10.78
C LYS A 522 14.30 29.80 11.14
N GLU A 523 14.71 29.75 12.40
CA GLU A 523 16.01 30.25 12.85
C GLU A 523 17.16 29.53 12.16
N ASN A 524 17.07 28.20 12.00
CA ASN A 524 18.09 27.46 11.26
C ASN A 524 18.10 27.79 9.77
N ASP A 525 16.95 27.93 9.11
CA ASP A 525 16.84 28.37 7.71
C ASP A 525 17.45 29.76 7.51
N LEU A 526 17.29 30.65 8.48
CA LEU A 526 17.92 31.96 8.51
C LEU A 526 19.45 31.85 8.64
N ASN A 527 19.96 31.01 9.55
CA ASN A 527 21.40 30.77 9.70
C ASN A 527 22.01 30.16 8.43
N ILE A 528 21.29 29.23 7.77
CA ILE A 528 21.67 28.64 6.48
C ILE A 528 21.80 29.75 5.43
N TYR A 529 20.80 30.63 5.31
CA TYR A 529 20.87 31.77 4.39
C TYR A 529 22.08 32.66 4.66
N MET A 530 22.28 33.07 5.92
CA MET A 530 23.41 33.94 6.31
C MET A 530 24.76 33.30 5.97
N PHE A 531 24.91 32.00 6.24
CA PHE A 531 26.12 31.24 5.91
C PHE A 531 26.41 31.26 4.40
N PHE A 532 25.45 30.84 3.57
CA PHE A 532 25.63 30.82 2.12
C PHE A 532 25.75 32.21 1.50
N TYR A 533 25.10 33.22 2.08
CA TYR A 533 25.24 34.61 1.66
C TYR A 533 26.66 35.13 1.91
N ASN A 534 27.27 34.79 3.05
CA ASN A 534 28.66 35.13 3.32
C ASN A 534 29.64 34.44 2.36
N GLU A 535 29.42 33.17 2.02
CA GLU A 535 30.24 32.48 1.01
C GLU A 535 30.05 33.09 -0.39
N ALA A 536 28.81 33.41 -0.75
CA ALA A 536 28.50 34.09 -2.01
C ALA A 536 29.11 35.50 -2.07
N LEU A 537 29.14 36.25 -0.97
CA LEU A 537 29.76 37.58 -0.88
C LEU A 537 31.25 37.51 -1.22
N LYS A 538 31.98 36.52 -0.69
CA LYS A 538 33.40 36.31 -0.99
C LYS A 538 33.66 36.10 -2.49
N LYS A 539 32.68 35.57 -3.22
CA LYS A 539 32.73 35.27 -4.65
C LYS A 539 32.08 36.32 -5.55
N GLY A 540 31.47 37.36 -4.98
CA GLY A 540 30.70 38.37 -5.74
C GLY A 540 29.32 37.91 -6.22
N ASN A 541 28.81 36.81 -5.66
CA ASN A 541 27.61 36.09 -6.09
C ASN A 541 26.36 36.34 -5.23
N ALA A 542 26.48 37.20 -4.20
CA ALA A 542 25.47 37.39 -3.16
C ALA A 542 24.12 37.92 -3.68
N THR A 543 24.14 38.83 -4.66
CA THR A 543 22.93 39.38 -5.29
C THR A 543 22.08 38.29 -5.94
N ILE A 544 22.73 37.37 -6.67
CA ILE A 544 22.05 36.27 -7.36
C ILE A 544 21.43 35.31 -6.34
N LEU A 545 22.12 35.00 -5.24
CA LEU A 545 21.56 34.15 -4.18
C LEU A 545 20.28 34.79 -3.61
N LYS A 546 20.34 36.09 -3.34
CA LYS A 546 19.21 36.87 -2.83
C LYS A 546 18.01 36.86 -3.79
N GLU A 547 18.26 37.05 -5.08
CA GLU A 547 17.21 36.97 -6.12
C GLU A 547 16.56 35.58 -6.18
N LYS A 548 17.35 34.50 -6.07
CA LYS A 548 16.82 33.13 -6.04
C LYS A 548 15.93 32.88 -4.82
N TYR A 549 16.29 33.36 -3.64
CA TYR A 549 15.45 33.30 -2.44
C TYR A 549 14.13 34.07 -2.61
N ILE A 550 14.19 35.30 -3.13
CA ILE A 550 13.00 36.12 -3.40
C ILE A 550 12.07 35.40 -4.39
N ASN A 551 12.64 34.83 -5.47
CA ASN A 551 11.86 34.07 -6.43
C ASN A 551 11.23 32.82 -5.80
N PHE A 552 11.99 32.08 -4.99
CA PHE A 552 11.48 30.90 -4.30
C PHE A 552 10.31 31.25 -3.36
N PHE A 553 10.47 32.24 -2.46
CA PHE A 553 9.40 32.66 -1.55
C PHE A 553 8.16 33.21 -2.26
N LYS A 554 8.34 33.87 -3.42
CA LYS A 554 7.21 34.23 -4.27
C LYS A 554 6.48 33.00 -4.81
N GLN A 555 7.20 31.99 -5.31
CA GLN A 555 6.56 30.75 -5.75
C GLN A 555 5.87 30.01 -4.60
N ASP A 556 6.52 29.93 -3.43
CA ASP A 556 6.01 29.29 -2.21
C ASP A 556 4.67 29.88 -1.77
N SER A 557 4.58 31.21 -1.67
CA SER A 557 3.36 31.92 -1.26
C SER A 557 2.21 31.84 -2.28
N GLU A 558 2.51 31.63 -3.56
CA GLU A 558 1.51 31.49 -4.63
C GLU A 558 1.07 30.03 -4.85
N PHE A 559 1.86 29.04 -4.40
CA PHE A 559 1.70 27.63 -4.76
C PHE A 559 0.34 27.07 -4.33
N ASP A 560 -0.02 27.21 -3.06
CA ASP A 560 -1.29 26.69 -2.52
C ASP A 560 -2.51 27.28 -3.24
N ASN A 561 -2.45 28.56 -3.61
CA ASN A 561 -3.52 29.21 -4.36
C ASN A 561 -3.65 28.63 -5.79
N LYS A 562 -2.52 28.31 -6.44
CA LYS A 562 -2.51 27.70 -7.78
C LYS A 562 -2.96 26.24 -7.75
N VAL A 563 -2.63 25.49 -6.69
CA VAL A 563 -3.14 24.13 -6.45
C VAL A 563 -4.64 24.15 -6.12
N ALA A 564 -5.12 25.19 -5.42
CA ALA A 564 -6.55 25.32 -5.11
C ALA A 564 -7.42 25.41 -6.37
N LEU A 565 -6.90 25.93 -7.50
CA LEU A 565 -7.61 25.90 -8.78
C LEU A 565 -7.84 24.46 -9.27
N TYR A 566 -6.83 23.60 -9.22
CA TYR A 566 -6.96 22.18 -9.56
C TYR A 566 -8.03 21.50 -8.69
N ASN A 567 -7.98 21.73 -7.38
CA ASN A 567 -8.96 21.16 -6.44
C ASN A 567 -10.39 21.63 -6.74
N LYS A 568 -10.58 22.94 -6.99
CA LYS A 568 -11.89 23.50 -7.35
C LYS A 568 -12.44 22.92 -8.64
N ILE A 569 -11.60 22.68 -9.64
CA ILE A 569 -12.01 22.04 -10.90
C ILE A 569 -12.42 20.59 -10.65
N GLY A 570 -11.66 19.84 -9.83
CA GLY A 570 -12.03 18.49 -9.40
C GLY A 570 -13.39 18.44 -8.70
N GLU A 571 -13.63 19.34 -7.74
CA GLU A 571 -14.92 19.48 -7.06
C GLU A 571 -16.05 19.85 -8.03
N ALA A 572 -15.81 20.82 -8.92
CA ALA A 572 -16.78 21.26 -9.92
C ALA A 572 -17.12 20.18 -10.96
N THR A 573 -16.23 19.21 -11.19
CA THR A 573 -16.43 18.11 -12.16
C THR A 573 -16.85 16.78 -11.52
N GLY A 574 -16.90 16.67 -10.19
CA GLY A 574 -17.23 15.42 -9.50
C GLY A 574 -18.60 14.84 -9.87
N PHE A 575 -19.55 15.67 -10.29
CA PHE A 575 -20.87 15.22 -10.74
C PHE A 575 -20.83 14.34 -12.01
N ILE A 576 -19.76 14.39 -12.79
CA ILE A 576 -19.60 13.62 -14.04
C ILE A 576 -19.43 12.12 -13.75
N SER A 577 -18.84 11.78 -12.60
CA SER A 577 -18.64 10.38 -12.18
C SER A 577 -19.87 9.71 -11.57
N VAL A 578 -21.00 10.42 -11.46
CA VAL A 578 -22.23 9.91 -10.85
C VAL A 578 -23.45 10.21 -11.72
N VAL A 579 -24.53 9.45 -11.52
CA VAL A 579 -25.79 9.70 -12.24
C VAL A 579 -26.37 11.03 -11.77
N THR A 580 -26.29 12.06 -12.63
CA THR A 580 -26.72 13.43 -12.34
C THR A 580 -27.84 13.85 -13.30
N PRO A 581 -28.92 14.49 -12.82
CA PRO A 581 -29.99 15.01 -13.69
C PRO A 581 -29.48 16.03 -14.72
N PHE A 582 -30.02 16.01 -15.95
CA PHE A 582 -29.55 16.86 -17.05
C PHE A 582 -29.55 18.37 -16.76
N GLU A 583 -30.58 18.88 -16.05
CA GLU A 583 -30.62 20.29 -15.67
C GLU A 583 -29.52 20.63 -14.65
N GLN A 584 -29.22 19.71 -13.73
CA GLN A 584 -28.14 19.89 -12.76
C GLN A 584 -26.76 19.80 -13.43
N ILE A 585 -26.59 18.97 -14.46
CA ILE A 585 -25.40 18.94 -15.30
C ILE A 585 -25.16 20.32 -15.94
N ARG A 586 -26.20 20.93 -16.52
CA ARG A 586 -26.08 22.26 -17.13
C ARG A 586 -25.70 23.34 -16.13
N GLU A 587 -26.30 23.34 -14.94
CA GLU A 587 -25.97 24.32 -13.89
C GLU A 587 -24.53 24.12 -13.37
N ASN A 588 -24.09 22.88 -13.16
CA ASN A 588 -22.72 22.60 -12.73
C ASN A 588 -21.68 22.95 -13.82
N LEU A 589 -22.00 22.78 -15.11
CA LEU A 589 -21.11 23.22 -16.18
C LEU A 589 -20.97 24.75 -16.23
N LYS A 590 -21.99 25.51 -15.81
CA LYS A 590 -21.88 26.98 -15.68
C LYS A 590 -20.93 27.38 -14.56
N THR A 591 -20.87 26.62 -13.46
CA THR A 591 -19.93 26.91 -12.36
C THR A 591 -18.48 26.57 -12.74
N LEU A 592 -18.29 25.67 -13.70
CA LEU A 592 -16.97 25.31 -14.25
C LEU A 592 -16.37 26.38 -15.17
N GLN A 593 -17.19 27.09 -15.96
CA GLN A 593 -16.73 28.11 -16.92
C GLN A 593 -15.71 29.14 -16.37
N PRO A 594 -15.94 29.82 -15.23
CA PRO A 594 -14.95 30.76 -14.70
C PRO A 594 -13.63 30.08 -14.30
N LEU A 595 -13.67 28.84 -13.82
CA LEU A 595 -12.48 28.07 -13.45
C LEU A 595 -11.66 27.68 -14.68
N GLU A 596 -12.31 27.34 -15.80
CA GLU A 596 -11.61 27.09 -17.05
C GLU A 596 -10.90 28.33 -17.60
N LEU A 597 -11.52 29.49 -17.46
CA LEU A 597 -10.93 30.75 -17.91
C LEU A 597 -9.65 31.07 -17.12
N GLU A 598 -9.69 30.83 -15.81
CA GLU A 598 -8.53 30.91 -14.92
C GLU A 598 -7.46 29.87 -15.31
N LEU A 599 -7.86 28.60 -15.52
CA LEU A 599 -6.95 27.53 -15.94
C LEU A 599 -6.26 27.85 -17.27
N LYS A 600 -7.00 28.32 -18.28
CA LYS A 600 -6.42 28.74 -19.57
C LYS A 600 -5.42 29.88 -19.41
N THR A 601 -5.63 30.77 -18.43
CA THR A 601 -4.69 31.86 -18.15
C THR A 601 -3.40 31.33 -17.52
N GLU A 602 -3.51 30.42 -16.56
CA GLU A 602 -2.32 29.82 -15.92
C GLU A 602 -1.55 28.89 -16.86
N ILE A 603 -2.23 28.12 -17.71
CA ILE A 603 -1.56 27.26 -18.72
C ILE A 603 -0.71 28.11 -19.68
N ARG A 604 -1.21 29.25 -20.15
CA ARG A 604 -0.40 30.14 -21.01
C ARG A 604 0.89 30.58 -20.32
N LYS A 605 0.81 30.94 -19.03
CA LYS A 605 1.98 31.30 -18.24
C LYS A 605 2.96 30.13 -18.08
N LEU A 606 2.45 28.90 -17.91
CA LEU A 606 3.30 27.71 -17.77
C LEU A 606 4.03 27.35 -19.07
N ILE A 607 3.38 27.48 -20.23
CA ILE A 607 4.00 27.20 -21.54
C ILE A 607 5.15 28.18 -21.83
N GLU A 608 4.97 29.45 -21.45
CA GLU A 608 5.97 30.50 -21.67
C GLU A 608 7.14 30.44 -20.66
N ASP A 609 7.03 29.62 -19.60
CA ASP A 609 8.00 29.55 -18.53
C ASP A 609 9.31 28.88 -18.97
N GLU A 610 10.41 29.64 -18.93
CA GLU A 610 11.72 29.15 -19.35
C GLU A 610 12.24 27.98 -18.50
N THR A 611 11.84 27.91 -17.22
CA THR A 611 12.27 26.84 -16.30
C THR A 611 11.68 25.48 -16.64
N LEU A 612 10.57 25.46 -17.39
CA LEU A 612 9.85 24.24 -17.76
C LEU A 612 10.16 23.76 -19.18
N ARG A 613 10.85 24.54 -20.01
CA ARG A 613 11.07 24.21 -21.44
C ARG A 613 11.65 22.82 -21.70
N SER A 614 12.54 22.33 -20.84
CA SER A 614 13.15 20.99 -20.95
C SER A 614 12.35 19.87 -20.28
N GLU A 615 11.28 20.21 -19.56
CA GLU A 615 10.45 19.27 -18.80
C GLU A 615 9.10 18.99 -19.47
N VAL A 616 8.60 19.92 -20.28
CA VAL A 616 7.32 19.77 -20.98
C VAL A 616 7.51 18.87 -22.20
N SER A 617 6.77 17.76 -22.24
CA SER A 617 6.78 16.86 -23.40
C SER A 617 6.07 17.50 -24.61
N GLN A 618 6.43 17.09 -25.82
CA GLN A 618 5.73 17.53 -27.03
C GLN A 618 4.22 17.22 -26.94
N GLN A 619 3.86 16.05 -26.42
CA GLN A 619 2.47 15.66 -26.24
C GLN A 619 1.71 16.60 -25.30
N THR A 620 2.35 17.06 -24.21
CA THR A 620 1.75 18.01 -23.27
C THR A 620 1.55 19.38 -23.91
N ILE A 621 2.48 19.83 -24.75
CA ILE A 621 2.32 21.06 -25.52
C ILE A 621 1.10 20.93 -26.45
N GLU A 622 1.01 19.84 -27.22
CA GLU A 622 -0.11 19.58 -28.13
C GLU A 622 -1.45 19.50 -27.38
N ASN A 623 -1.49 18.88 -26.21
CA ASN A 623 -2.67 18.82 -25.35
C ASN A 623 -3.12 20.22 -24.89
N PHE A 624 -2.19 21.04 -24.41
CA PHE A 624 -2.48 22.41 -23.99
C PHE A 624 -2.90 23.30 -25.14
N GLU A 625 -2.21 23.25 -26.29
CA GLU A 625 -2.58 24.02 -27.48
C GLU A 625 -3.98 23.66 -27.95
N LYS A 626 -4.32 22.36 -27.96
CA LYS A 626 -5.67 21.88 -28.27
C LYS A 626 -6.69 22.42 -27.28
N TYR A 627 -6.43 22.34 -25.97
CA TYR A 627 -7.36 22.87 -24.97
C TYR A 627 -7.56 24.39 -25.09
N LEU A 628 -6.48 25.13 -25.37
CA LEU A 628 -6.49 26.58 -25.54
C LEU A 628 -7.13 27.07 -26.85
N SER A 629 -7.27 26.20 -27.86
CA SER A 629 -7.67 26.60 -29.21
C SER A 629 -9.10 27.14 -29.30
N LYS A 630 -9.98 26.76 -28.38
CA LYS A 630 -11.40 27.16 -28.36
C LYS A 630 -12.05 26.97 -26.99
N GLU A 631 -13.30 27.37 -26.87
CA GLU A 631 -14.17 26.94 -25.79
C GLU A 631 -14.74 25.55 -26.09
N TRP A 632 -14.77 24.69 -25.08
CA TRP A 632 -15.19 23.30 -25.21
C TRP A 632 -16.58 23.13 -24.62
N GLU A 633 -17.47 22.51 -25.38
CA GLU A 633 -18.75 22.04 -24.87
C GLU A 633 -18.58 20.61 -24.36
N TYR A 634 -19.13 20.29 -23.20
CA TYR A 634 -18.99 18.96 -22.60
C TYR A 634 -20.27 18.15 -22.59
N PHE A 635 -21.42 18.78 -22.86
CA PHE A 635 -22.73 18.14 -22.78
C PHE A 635 -23.68 18.73 -23.82
N ASN A 636 -24.32 17.87 -24.61
CA ASN A 636 -25.21 18.29 -25.70
C ASN A 636 -26.69 18.40 -25.29
N GLY A 637 -27.01 18.15 -24.02
CA GLY A 637 -28.38 18.12 -23.50
C GLY A 637 -28.88 16.71 -23.17
N THR A 638 -28.25 15.67 -23.71
CA THR A 638 -28.61 14.27 -23.46
C THR A 638 -27.42 13.39 -23.10
N GLU A 639 -26.23 13.71 -23.60
CA GLU A 639 -25.00 12.94 -23.39
C GLU A 639 -23.77 13.85 -23.29
N TYR A 640 -22.71 13.30 -22.71
CA TYR A 640 -21.42 13.97 -22.60
C TYR A 640 -20.58 13.78 -23.86
N TYR A 641 -19.81 14.80 -24.21
CA TYR A 641 -18.74 14.70 -25.20
C TYR A 641 -17.48 14.14 -24.54
N ASN A 642 -17.34 12.81 -24.53
CA ASN A 642 -16.25 12.12 -23.83
C ASN A 642 -14.86 12.59 -24.28
N ASP A 643 -14.65 12.80 -25.58
CA ASP A 643 -13.37 13.29 -26.11
C ASP A 643 -13.01 14.69 -25.57
N ASN A 644 -14.01 15.56 -25.38
CA ASN A 644 -13.80 16.90 -24.85
C ASN A 644 -13.50 16.84 -23.35
N LEU A 645 -14.20 15.99 -22.61
CA LEU A 645 -13.93 15.74 -21.20
C LEU A 645 -12.53 15.18 -20.99
N GLN A 646 -12.08 14.26 -21.85
CA GLN A 646 -10.72 13.73 -21.79
C GLN A 646 -9.67 14.82 -21.97
N ILE A 647 -9.90 15.78 -22.88
CA ILE A 647 -9.00 16.94 -23.05
C ILE A 647 -8.95 17.77 -21.77
N LEU A 648 -10.11 18.09 -21.16
CA LEU A 648 -10.17 18.84 -19.90
C LEU A 648 -9.40 18.13 -18.79
N PHE A 649 -9.64 16.83 -18.59
CA PHE A 649 -9.02 16.07 -17.50
C PHE A 649 -7.51 15.87 -17.71
N ASN A 650 -7.08 15.54 -18.93
CA ASN A 650 -5.65 15.44 -19.25
C ASN A 650 -4.94 16.77 -18.98
N THR A 651 -5.51 17.87 -19.49
CA THR A 651 -4.97 19.22 -19.32
C THR A 651 -4.90 19.64 -17.85
N THR A 652 -5.94 19.34 -17.08
CA THR A 652 -6.00 19.67 -15.64
C THR A 652 -4.95 18.88 -14.84
N ASN A 653 -4.72 17.62 -15.19
CA ASN A 653 -3.67 16.79 -14.57
C ASN A 653 -2.26 17.24 -14.96
N GLU A 654 -2.03 17.53 -16.24
CA GLU A 654 -0.75 18.06 -16.74
C GLU A 654 -0.41 19.43 -16.13
N TYR A 655 -1.41 20.30 -15.96
CA TYR A 655 -1.28 21.57 -15.23
C TYR A 655 -0.77 21.36 -13.80
N ASN A 656 -1.41 20.47 -13.03
CA ASN A 656 -1.02 20.21 -11.64
C ASN A 656 0.39 19.58 -11.53
N TYR A 657 0.72 18.68 -12.46
CA TYR A 657 2.05 18.10 -12.56
C TYR A 657 3.11 19.18 -12.82
N LEU A 658 2.93 20.04 -13.82
CA LEU A 658 3.90 21.08 -14.17
C LEU A 658 4.02 22.15 -13.09
N LEU A 659 2.93 22.48 -12.39
CA LEU A 659 2.95 23.38 -11.23
C LEU A 659 3.85 22.81 -10.13
N SER A 660 3.64 21.54 -9.76
CA SER A 660 4.46 20.84 -8.76
C SER A 660 5.92 20.71 -9.23
N ARG A 661 6.13 20.44 -10.52
CA ARG A 661 7.46 20.33 -11.12
C ARG A 661 8.23 21.65 -11.08
N LYS A 662 7.59 22.75 -11.47
CA LYS A 662 8.18 24.10 -11.40
C LYS A 662 8.60 24.45 -9.98
N TYR A 663 7.74 24.16 -9.01
CA TYR A 663 8.00 24.46 -7.62
C TYR A 663 9.21 23.67 -7.08
N PHE A 664 9.26 22.36 -7.38
CA PHE A 664 10.43 21.52 -7.10
C PHE A 664 11.70 22.06 -7.76
N LEU A 665 11.66 22.40 -9.06
CA LEU A 665 12.82 22.90 -9.78
C LEU A 665 13.31 24.24 -9.28
N THR A 666 12.41 25.14 -8.87
CA THR A 666 12.77 26.44 -8.29
C THR A 666 13.53 26.25 -6.98
N LYS A 667 13.09 25.30 -6.14
CA LYS A 667 13.82 24.91 -4.93
C LYS A 667 15.15 24.25 -5.25
N LEU A 668 15.18 23.30 -6.18
CA LEU A 668 16.39 22.59 -6.57
C LEU A 668 17.44 23.55 -7.13
N ASP A 669 17.04 24.52 -7.95
CA ASP A 669 17.92 25.59 -8.46
C ASP A 669 18.51 26.44 -7.32
N LEU A 670 17.68 26.84 -6.34
CA LEU A 670 18.14 27.57 -5.16
C LEU A 670 19.19 26.77 -4.36
N LEU A 671 18.88 25.51 -4.05
CA LEU A 671 19.75 24.65 -3.24
C LEU A 671 21.04 24.28 -3.98
N ASN A 672 20.97 23.93 -5.28
CA ASN A 672 22.16 23.71 -6.09
C ASN A 672 23.04 24.97 -6.14
N TYR A 673 22.44 26.15 -6.32
CA TYR A 673 23.20 27.39 -6.35
C TYR A 673 23.91 27.68 -5.02
N GLN A 674 23.29 27.36 -3.88
CA GLN A 674 23.96 27.43 -2.58
C GLN A 674 25.20 26.53 -2.52
N ILE A 675 25.09 25.27 -2.94
CA ILE A 675 26.23 24.32 -2.93
C ILE A 675 27.39 24.81 -3.80
N THR A 676 27.15 25.43 -4.95
CA THR A 676 28.23 26.03 -5.77
C THR A 676 29.01 27.12 -5.03
N GLN A 677 28.48 27.70 -3.95
CA GLN A 677 29.21 28.67 -3.13
C GLN A 677 30.27 28.00 -2.23
N LEU A 678 30.19 26.69 -2.01
CA LEU A 678 31.16 25.91 -1.23
C LEU A 678 32.37 25.46 -2.06
N GLU A 679 32.20 25.34 -3.38
CA GLU A 679 33.24 24.88 -4.30
C GLU A 679 34.43 25.87 -4.30
N LYS A 680 35.67 25.37 -4.33
CA LYS A 680 36.86 26.24 -4.24
C LYS A 680 37.20 26.94 -5.54
#